data_AF-A0AAW9PR39-F1
#
_entry.id   AF-A0AAW9PR39-F1
#
_cell.length_a   1.000
_cell.length_b   1.000
_cell.length_c   1.000
_cell.angle_alpha   90.00
_cell.angle_beta   90.00
_cell.angle_gamma   90.00
#
_symmetry.space_group_name_H-M   'P 1'
#
loop_
_entity.id
_entity.type
_entity.pdbx_description
1 polymer ?
#
loop_
_entity_poly.entity_id
_entity_poly.type
_entity_poly.pdbx_seq_one_letter_code
_entity_poly.pdbx_strand_id
1 'polypeptide(L)'
;MRQLQIHQCLVLRALVLSALSYTLSASLRVSMHSVSAETQPATSTQVQPSRSQKFETQKTDLAQELPPSTDPLLNLPQPAANPQPPLPLQSRVITVIRMNSSEWEAIATTLTGVKYVTVALDALSETSLDKASVVLLPNAESLTAQQMQILKAWADRGGRLIITGAAGKNSEPEVQAQLRSLVGGYWDSKVETPANLVLRSSIEYDWARAVPEVSTTPLTNGGTLRITEGNSRTVAYWSANKAAILAKNNVIHLGWAWGTDKAHHAFDRNWLIVAAESNLQASNSQVSNPQTTSRRSSEVATVLTASDSQALRGTTQQSSFPDSILTKPIPSSSIPKPSLPFTYPPNSQPILKYPTSSLSPTQANPSQTPAIASTTTTTTTATQTTSLRKIPLLLPPRTPATYIPAPTPALPPISDQPIFTLEALTMHQELQELIGRVENAMTTANTAQGRSLGTASNQLTTINIAKQLLKDLPQLIADRQFVQARTLWQLSRQNLWKDYPSDLLVALPEVRAMWLDRGTIVASGSEERLARVFDRMAASGVNTVFLETVNAGYPIYPSRVAPQSNPLTRGWDPLASAIRLAHQRNMELHAWVWVFAVGNTRHNTLIGKPANYVGPVLEAYPQWANIEQNGSIFAPEGKTFLDPANPEVQDYLLRLYREIVTQYKVDGLQLDYIRYPRQDLGSADFGFSPVARSRFMQLTGVDPVNLSPNNRSLWWAWTEFRAQQVNQFVGRVSKEMRAIKPNLMISAAVFPWKFNERLSRMQQNWENWVSKGEIDMLMPMTYVGETSRFIRQEVKPTLTAVGQSPVLFLPGMLIRDLPDIELLDQLQAIRDLPASGYSLFAAEHLRPSFENILRHAHTNQDAQILPHRRPFAAAQARYTALKQEWQALLKYNLLWVKGENLANWQQEAESLDRALQTLNLQPTPANLKIATLSLDRMSANLPKWMQLENLEQPYRVTTWVNRLEAIAAIVRYGEAKMVAGRGDTIGGNPIVNMAENIRKD
;
A
#
# COMPACT_ATOMS: atom_id res chain seq x y z
N MET A 1 -27.29 19.51 -43.31
CA MET A 1 -26.32 19.38 -42.19
C MET A 1 -25.02 20.17 -42.40
N ARG A 2 -24.12 19.86 -43.36
CA ARG A 2 -22.80 20.54 -43.46
C ARG A 2 -22.83 22.09 -43.43
N GLN A 3 -23.77 22.75 -44.13
CA GLN A 3 -23.91 24.23 -44.04
C GLN A 3 -24.27 24.75 -42.64
N LEU A 4 -25.00 23.96 -41.83
CA LEU A 4 -25.38 24.35 -40.47
C LEU A 4 -24.17 24.41 -39.54
N GLN A 5 -23.23 23.46 -39.68
CA GLN A 5 -21.96 23.47 -38.96
C GLN A 5 -21.08 24.67 -39.36
N ILE A 6 -21.02 25.00 -40.66
CA ILE A 6 -20.27 26.18 -41.14
C ILE A 6 -20.84 27.47 -40.52
N HIS A 7 -22.17 27.60 -40.45
CA HIS A 7 -22.82 28.76 -39.83
C HIS A 7 -22.54 28.82 -38.32
N GLN A 8 -22.62 27.70 -37.60
CA GLN A 8 -22.26 27.62 -36.18
C GLN A 8 -20.79 27.99 -35.92
N CYS A 9 -19.85 27.53 -36.74
CA CYS A 9 -18.43 27.90 -36.64
C CYS A 9 -18.20 29.41 -36.87
N LEU A 10 -18.91 30.03 -37.82
CA LEU A 10 -18.82 31.47 -38.07
C LEU A 10 -19.37 32.29 -36.89
N VAL A 11 -20.51 31.89 -36.32
CA VAL A 11 -21.08 32.53 -35.11
C VAL A 11 -20.14 32.40 -33.91
N LEU A 12 -19.52 31.23 -33.69
CA LEU A 12 -18.51 31.04 -32.65
C LEU A 12 -17.30 31.98 -32.85
N ARG A 13 -16.83 32.12 -34.08
CA ARG A 13 -15.67 32.96 -34.41
C ARG A 13 -15.97 34.46 -34.21
N ALA A 14 -17.19 34.89 -34.53
CA ALA A 14 -17.66 36.25 -34.25
C ALA A 14 -17.76 36.53 -32.74
N LEU A 15 -18.31 35.59 -31.96
CA LEU A 15 -18.38 35.70 -30.50
C LEU A 15 -16.99 35.81 -29.86
N VAL A 16 -16.04 34.95 -30.25
CA VAL A 16 -14.65 35.00 -29.74
C VAL A 16 -13.95 36.32 -30.10
N LEU A 17 -14.14 36.85 -31.31
CA LEU A 17 -13.61 38.16 -31.69
C LEU A 17 -14.24 39.30 -30.86
N SER A 18 -15.56 39.26 -30.62
CA SER A 18 -16.24 40.27 -29.80
C SER A 18 -15.76 40.27 -28.33
N ALA A 19 -15.45 39.10 -27.77
CA ALA A 19 -14.89 38.97 -26.42
C ALA A 19 -13.46 39.54 -26.35
N LEU A 20 -12.62 39.26 -27.35
CA LEU A 20 -11.25 39.81 -27.44
C LEU A 20 -11.25 41.35 -27.53
N SER A 21 -12.15 41.93 -28.34
CA SER A 21 -12.32 43.39 -28.42
C SER A 21 -12.77 44.01 -27.09
N TYR A 22 -13.59 43.30 -26.30
CA TYR A 22 -13.99 43.75 -24.95
C TYR A 22 -12.80 43.73 -23.98
N THR A 23 -11.97 42.69 -24.00
CA THR A 23 -10.80 42.60 -23.11
C THR A 23 -9.71 43.63 -23.43
N LEU A 24 -9.46 43.97 -24.70
CA LEU A 24 -8.48 45.02 -25.05
C LEU A 24 -8.93 46.44 -24.70
N SER A 25 -10.24 46.68 -24.61
CA SER A 25 -10.80 48.02 -24.34
C SER A 25 -10.75 48.43 -22.86
N ALA A 26 -10.39 47.51 -21.96
CA ALA A 26 -10.45 47.71 -20.51
C ALA A 26 -9.14 48.17 -19.85
N SER A 27 -8.01 48.21 -20.58
CA SER A 27 -6.67 48.45 -20.00
C SER A 27 -5.95 49.71 -20.50
N LEU A 28 -6.65 50.61 -21.21
CA LEU A 28 -6.06 51.82 -21.81
C LEU A 28 -6.94 53.07 -21.61
N ARG A 29 -6.90 53.65 -20.40
CA ARG A 29 -7.23 55.06 -20.09
C ARG A 29 -6.65 55.43 -18.73
N VAL A 30 -6.30 56.71 -18.55
CA VAL A 30 -5.47 57.28 -17.45
C VAL A 30 -4.00 56.81 -17.54
N SER A 31 -2.98 57.68 -17.69
CA SER A 31 -2.96 59.15 -17.77
C SER A 31 -2.02 59.69 -18.87
N MET A 32 -1.82 61.01 -18.92
CA MET A 32 -1.37 61.79 -20.10
C MET A 32 0.07 62.34 -20.03
N HIS A 33 0.58 62.76 -21.22
CA HIS A 33 1.69 63.69 -21.50
C HIS A 33 3.15 63.17 -21.28
N SER A 34 4.20 63.64 -22.00
CA SER A 34 4.30 64.32 -23.31
C SER A 34 5.79 64.50 -23.75
N VAL A 35 6.04 64.84 -25.04
CA VAL A 35 7.28 65.44 -25.62
C VAL A 35 8.53 64.56 -25.86
N SER A 36 8.72 64.20 -27.13
CA SER A 36 9.90 64.34 -28.03
C SER A 36 11.36 63.96 -27.66
N ALA A 37 11.97 63.24 -28.65
CA ALA A 37 13.26 63.48 -29.33
C ALA A 37 14.61 62.84 -28.86
N GLU A 38 15.09 61.94 -29.74
CA GLU A 38 16.41 61.92 -30.42
C GLU A 38 17.72 61.30 -29.85
N THR A 39 18.47 60.73 -30.81
CA THR A 39 19.92 60.43 -30.90
C THR A 39 20.54 59.12 -30.33
N GLN A 40 21.75 58.85 -30.85
CA GLN A 40 22.52 57.59 -31.03
C GLN A 40 24.04 57.97 -31.02
N PRO A 41 25.08 57.12 -31.29
CA PRO A 41 25.27 55.65 -31.24
C PRO A 41 26.66 55.22 -30.64
N ALA A 42 27.23 54.06 -31.06
CA ALA A 42 28.68 53.70 -31.19
C ALA A 42 29.44 53.08 -29.97
N THR A 43 30.46 52.17 -30.08
CA THR A 43 31.11 51.40 -31.20
C THR A 43 32.03 50.21 -30.74
N SER A 44 32.10 49.12 -31.54
CA SER A 44 33.25 48.17 -31.91
C SER A 44 34.20 47.55 -30.82
N THR A 45 35.19 46.62 -30.98
CA THR A 45 35.94 45.77 -32.01
C THR A 45 36.91 44.78 -31.25
N GLN A 46 37.63 43.69 -31.69
CA GLN A 46 37.56 42.61 -32.72
C GLN A 46 38.82 41.62 -32.62
N VAL A 47 38.91 40.49 -33.39
CA VAL A 47 40.14 39.70 -33.85
C VAL A 47 40.75 38.49 -33.03
N GLN A 48 41.52 37.59 -33.71
CA GLN A 48 42.02 36.19 -33.37
C GLN A 48 43.50 35.94 -33.89
N PRO A 49 44.12 34.75 -34.28
CA PRO A 49 43.80 33.27 -34.28
C PRO A 49 44.96 32.17 -34.10
N SER A 50 44.63 30.85 -34.13
CA SER A 50 45.45 29.64 -34.54
C SER A 50 46.54 29.02 -33.58
N ARG A 51 47.26 27.86 -33.76
CA ARG A 51 47.46 26.81 -34.83
C ARG A 51 48.20 25.47 -34.36
N SER A 52 48.05 24.33 -35.08
CA SER A 52 48.98 23.11 -35.17
C SER A 52 49.04 22.05 -34.00
N GLN A 53 49.60 20.81 -34.04
CA GLN A 53 50.25 19.93 -35.09
C GLN A 53 50.04 18.36 -34.92
N LYS A 54 51.07 17.47 -34.82
CA LYS A 54 51.04 15.96 -35.04
C LYS A 54 52.20 15.10 -34.44
N PHE A 55 52.01 13.75 -34.29
CA PHE A 55 52.91 12.62 -34.71
C PHE A 55 52.24 11.19 -34.53
N GLU A 56 52.75 10.08 -35.15
CA GLU A 56 51.98 8.81 -35.47
C GLU A 56 52.78 7.43 -35.47
N THR A 57 52.12 6.26 -35.74
CA THR A 57 52.60 4.84 -36.07
C THR A 57 52.78 3.78 -34.91
N GLN A 58 52.83 2.40 -35.01
CA GLN A 58 52.54 1.31 -36.03
C GLN A 58 52.54 -0.20 -35.45
N LYS A 59 51.84 -1.17 -36.11
CA LYS A 59 52.14 -2.67 -36.34
C LYS A 59 52.16 -3.76 -35.19
N THR A 60 52.19 -5.14 -35.29
CA THR A 60 51.86 -6.35 -36.20
C THR A 60 52.22 -7.71 -35.44
N ASP A 61 51.99 -9.03 -35.75
CA ASP A 61 51.13 -9.94 -36.62
C ASP A 61 51.34 -11.50 -36.32
N LEU A 62 50.43 -12.43 -36.77
CA LEU A 62 50.51 -13.94 -37.00
C LEU A 62 50.71 -14.99 -35.81
N ALA A 63 50.50 -16.35 -35.89
CA ALA A 63 49.54 -17.31 -36.55
C ALA A 63 49.75 -18.85 -36.15
N GLN A 64 48.84 -19.78 -36.56
CA GLN A 64 48.91 -21.31 -36.62
C GLN A 64 48.79 -22.20 -35.31
N GLU A 65 48.38 -23.51 -35.25
CA GLU A 65 47.45 -24.42 -36.02
C GLU A 65 47.11 -25.80 -35.32
N LEU A 66 45.84 -26.27 -35.37
CA LEU A 66 45.26 -27.67 -35.47
C LEU A 66 45.35 -28.80 -34.35
N PRO A 67 44.48 -29.88 -34.38
CA PRO A 67 44.16 -30.85 -33.27
C PRO A 67 44.41 -32.37 -33.65
N PRO A 68 43.74 -33.48 -33.15
CA PRO A 68 42.74 -33.76 -32.06
C PRO A 68 42.96 -35.08 -31.22
N SER A 69 41.91 -35.56 -30.48
CA SER A 69 41.69 -36.96 -29.95
C SER A 69 42.52 -37.45 -28.73
N THR A 70 42.10 -38.35 -27.81
CA THR A 70 40.79 -38.98 -27.42
C THR A 70 40.89 -39.65 -26.01
N ASP A 71 39.75 -40.18 -25.50
CA ASP A 71 39.61 -41.23 -24.46
C ASP A 71 39.76 -40.87 -22.94
N PRO A 72 39.19 -41.67 -21.99
CA PRO A 72 38.43 -41.10 -20.88
C PRO A 72 38.76 -41.70 -19.47
N LEU A 73 37.78 -41.65 -18.54
CA LEU A 73 37.78 -42.16 -17.16
C LEU A 73 38.42 -41.26 -16.08
N LEU A 74 37.78 -40.12 -15.77
CA LEU A 74 37.87 -39.49 -14.44
C LEU A 74 36.61 -38.63 -14.12
N ASN A 75 35.48 -39.30 -13.86
CA ASN A 75 34.23 -38.62 -13.46
C ASN A 75 34.27 -38.18 -11.99
N LEU A 76 34.88 -37.02 -11.74
CA LEU A 76 34.51 -36.17 -10.60
C LEU A 76 33.19 -35.43 -10.92
N PRO A 77 32.36 -35.09 -9.91
CA PRO A 77 31.22 -34.20 -10.10
C PRO A 77 31.70 -32.75 -10.33
N GLN A 78 32.12 -32.45 -11.56
CA GLN A 78 32.25 -31.08 -12.05
C GLN A 78 30.87 -30.38 -12.06
N PRO A 79 30.81 -29.05 -11.86
CA PRO A 79 29.55 -28.33 -11.76
C PRO A 79 28.76 -28.39 -13.07
N ALA A 80 27.42 -28.41 -12.95
CA ALA A 80 26.53 -28.32 -14.09
C ALA A 80 26.60 -26.94 -14.75
N ALA A 81 27.44 -26.82 -15.77
CA ALA A 81 27.16 -25.96 -16.91
C ALA A 81 25.77 -26.33 -17.50
N ASN A 82 25.02 -25.45 -18.13
CA ASN A 82 25.38 -24.15 -18.71
C ASN A 82 24.28 -23.11 -18.37
N PRO A 83 24.48 -21.81 -18.63
CA PRO A 83 23.36 -20.92 -18.88
C PRO A 83 22.49 -21.54 -19.98
N GLN A 84 21.15 -21.45 -19.89
CA GLN A 84 20.38 -21.72 -21.11
C GLN A 84 20.85 -20.75 -22.21
N PRO A 85 20.95 -21.20 -23.48
CA PRO A 85 21.23 -20.29 -24.56
C PRO A 85 20.18 -19.16 -24.55
N PRO A 86 20.54 -17.94 -24.99
CA PRO A 86 19.54 -16.87 -25.10
C PRO A 86 18.35 -17.42 -25.89
N LEU A 87 17.17 -17.27 -25.29
CA LEU A 87 15.92 -17.90 -25.69
C LEU A 87 15.73 -17.81 -27.24
N PRO A 88 15.13 -18.82 -27.91
CA PRO A 88 14.90 -18.81 -29.36
C PRO A 88 13.76 -17.84 -29.76
N LEU A 89 14.02 -16.55 -29.54
CA LEU A 89 13.09 -15.44 -29.59
C LEU A 89 12.99 -14.87 -31.00
N GLN A 90 12.32 -15.62 -31.87
CA GLN A 90 11.90 -15.15 -33.20
C GLN A 90 10.45 -15.53 -33.50
N SER A 91 9.58 -15.46 -32.47
CA SER A 91 8.12 -15.58 -32.58
C SER A 91 7.50 -14.55 -33.53
N ARG A 92 7.86 -13.28 -33.33
CA ARG A 92 7.07 -12.13 -33.81
C ARG A 92 7.76 -11.39 -34.95
N VAL A 93 6.96 -10.87 -35.87
CA VAL A 93 7.41 -9.83 -36.82
C VAL A 93 7.24 -8.47 -36.13
N ILE A 94 8.33 -7.71 -36.00
CA ILE A 94 8.32 -6.36 -35.45
C ILE A 94 8.03 -5.36 -36.59
N THR A 95 7.10 -4.44 -36.39
CA THR A 95 6.92 -3.31 -37.32
C THR A 95 7.87 -2.20 -36.92
N VAL A 96 8.86 -1.90 -37.76
CA VAL A 96 9.82 -0.83 -37.52
C VAL A 96 9.36 0.42 -38.28
N ILE A 97 9.17 1.52 -37.56
CA ILE A 97 8.88 2.81 -38.17
C ILE A 97 10.17 3.37 -38.76
N ARG A 98 10.28 3.34 -40.09
CA ARG A 98 11.43 3.85 -40.81
C ARG A 98 11.36 5.38 -40.88
N MET A 99 12.32 6.03 -40.25
CA MET A 99 12.58 7.45 -40.46
C MET A 99 13.32 7.70 -41.78
N ASN A 100 13.14 8.89 -42.34
CA ASN A 100 13.99 9.41 -43.41
C ASN A 100 15.29 9.99 -42.82
N SER A 101 16.06 9.14 -42.13
CA SER A 101 17.32 9.49 -41.46
C SER A 101 18.52 8.73 -42.06
N SER A 102 19.71 9.30 -41.94
CA SER A 102 20.98 8.64 -42.29
C SER A 102 21.33 7.46 -41.38
N GLU A 103 20.68 7.36 -40.21
CA GLU A 103 20.85 6.25 -39.26
C GLU A 103 20.27 4.92 -39.75
N TRP A 104 19.41 4.94 -40.77
CA TRP A 104 18.65 3.75 -41.19
C TRP A 104 19.53 2.54 -41.55
N GLU A 105 20.72 2.75 -42.12
CA GLU A 105 21.64 1.65 -42.47
C GLU A 105 22.21 0.95 -41.22
N ALA A 106 22.54 1.69 -40.17
CA ALA A 106 23.00 1.14 -38.90
C ALA A 106 21.84 0.45 -38.14
N ILE A 107 20.66 1.04 -38.16
CA ILE A 107 19.43 0.47 -37.59
C ILE A 107 19.08 -0.86 -38.29
N ALA A 108 19.11 -0.91 -39.62
CA ALA A 108 18.91 -2.13 -40.39
C ALA A 108 20.00 -3.18 -40.12
N THR A 109 21.27 -2.77 -39.97
CA THR A 109 22.37 -3.66 -39.58
C THR A 109 22.16 -4.24 -38.18
N THR A 110 21.69 -3.45 -37.22
CA THR A 110 21.36 -3.89 -35.85
C THR A 110 20.24 -4.93 -35.86
N LEU A 111 19.22 -4.73 -36.71
CA LEU A 111 18.10 -5.64 -36.95
C LEU A 111 18.48 -6.94 -37.70
N THR A 112 19.75 -7.16 -38.06
CA THR A 112 20.18 -8.42 -38.71
C THR A 112 19.79 -9.63 -37.86
N GLY A 113 19.04 -10.56 -38.46
CA GLY A 113 18.50 -11.74 -37.80
C GLY A 113 17.15 -11.53 -37.10
N VAL A 114 16.68 -10.29 -36.90
CA VAL A 114 15.33 -10.00 -36.39
C VAL A 114 14.33 -10.09 -37.56
N LYS A 115 13.15 -10.67 -37.31
CA LYS A 115 12.05 -10.65 -38.29
C LYS A 115 11.32 -9.32 -38.19
N TYR A 116 11.40 -8.47 -39.22
CA TYR A 116 10.74 -7.17 -39.22
C TYR A 116 10.11 -6.80 -40.56
N VAL A 117 9.18 -5.84 -40.52
CA VAL A 117 8.64 -5.11 -41.67
C VAL A 117 8.76 -3.62 -41.43
N THR A 118 8.86 -2.81 -42.50
CA THR A 118 9.02 -1.36 -42.38
C THR A 118 7.76 -0.60 -42.76
N VAL A 119 7.36 0.36 -41.94
CA VAL A 119 6.38 1.41 -42.29
C VAL A 119 7.12 2.74 -42.28
N ALA A 120 7.07 3.50 -43.36
CA ALA A 120 7.71 4.82 -43.39
C ALA A 120 6.91 5.81 -42.51
N LEU A 121 7.61 6.68 -41.78
CA LEU A 121 6.99 7.58 -40.79
C LEU A 121 6.00 8.59 -41.42
N ASP A 122 6.23 8.99 -42.67
CA ASP A 122 5.34 9.80 -43.50
C ASP A 122 4.11 9.02 -44.03
N ALA A 123 4.28 7.73 -44.31
CA ALA A 123 3.20 6.81 -44.70
C ALA A 123 2.40 6.22 -43.51
N LEU A 124 2.61 6.72 -42.29
CA LEU A 124 1.98 6.20 -41.09
C LEU A 124 0.47 6.48 -41.08
N SER A 125 -0.31 5.40 -41.00
CA SER A 125 -1.77 5.40 -40.96
C SER A 125 -2.26 4.32 -39.98
N GLU A 126 -3.51 4.39 -39.51
CA GLU A 126 -4.08 3.31 -38.67
C GLU A 126 -3.97 1.95 -39.38
N THR A 127 -4.34 1.90 -40.66
CA THR A 127 -4.28 0.69 -41.50
C THR A 127 -2.87 0.13 -41.70
N SER A 128 -1.82 0.95 -41.56
CA SER A 128 -0.43 0.46 -41.61
C SER A 128 0.01 -0.28 -40.34
N LEU A 129 -0.74 -0.14 -39.24
CA LEU A 129 -0.46 -0.79 -37.95
C LEU A 129 -1.45 -1.92 -37.59
N ASP A 130 -2.55 -2.11 -38.35
CA ASP A 130 -3.58 -3.15 -38.09
C ASP A 130 -3.04 -4.58 -37.91
N LYS A 131 -1.93 -4.90 -38.57
CA LYS A 131 -1.26 -6.22 -38.49
C LYS A 131 -0.04 -6.24 -37.57
N ALA A 132 0.34 -5.09 -37.00
CA ALA A 132 1.44 -4.99 -36.05
C ALA A 132 0.97 -5.44 -34.67
N SER A 133 1.80 -6.21 -33.95
CA SER A 133 1.61 -6.47 -32.51
C SER A 133 2.73 -5.89 -31.64
N VAL A 134 3.87 -5.56 -32.27
CA VAL A 134 4.98 -4.81 -31.68
C VAL A 134 5.41 -3.76 -32.72
N VAL A 135 5.55 -2.51 -32.29
CA VAL A 135 6.06 -1.40 -33.09
C VAL A 135 7.32 -0.85 -32.43
N LEU A 136 8.40 -0.74 -33.21
CA LEU A 136 9.61 -0.02 -32.83
C LEU A 136 9.61 1.36 -33.51
N LEU A 137 9.72 2.42 -32.71
CA LEU A 137 9.95 3.79 -33.17
C LEU A 137 11.38 4.21 -32.78
N PRO A 138 12.38 4.00 -33.65
CA PRO A 138 13.76 4.29 -33.33
C PRO A 138 14.04 5.80 -33.42
N ASN A 139 14.60 6.37 -32.36
CA ASN A 139 15.28 7.69 -32.31
C ASN A 139 14.48 8.92 -32.81
N ALA A 140 13.14 8.86 -32.84
CA ALA A 140 12.31 9.86 -33.51
C ALA A 140 12.18 11.20 -32.74
N GLU A 141 13.16 12.10 -32.85
CA GLU A 141 13.13 13.41 -32.16
C GLU A 141 11.94 14.30 -32.54
N SER A 142 11.40 14.19 -33.76
CA SER A 142 10.22 14.97 -34.22
C SER A 142 9.09 14.05 -34.69
N LEU A 143 7.86 14.34 -34.23
CA LEU A 143 6.60 13.72 -34.61
C LEU A 143 5.53 14.79 -34.84
N THR A 144 4.60 14.53 -35.76
CA THR A 144 3.38 15.34 -35.94
C THR A 144 2.27 14.87 -34.98
N ALA A 145 1.30 15.75 -34.72
CA ALA A 145 0.12 15.40 -33.92
C ALA A 145 -0.66 14.20 -34.50
N GLN A 146 -0.75 14.09 -35.84
CA GLN A 146 -1.39 12.96 -36.51
C GLN A 146 -0.63 11.64 -36.28
N GLN A 147 0.70 11.63 -36.43
CA GLN A 147 1.52 10.45 -36.15
C GLN A 147 1.42 10.02 -34.68
N MET A 148 1.47 10.98 -33.75
CA MET A 148 1.31 10.73 -32.32
C MET A 148 -0.07 10.17 -31.98
N GLN A 149 -1.14 10.71 -32.57
CA GLN A 149 -2.51 10.21 -32.41
C GLN A 149 -2.64 8.77 -32.90
N ILE A 150 -2.06 8.41 -34.05
CA ILE A 150 -2.07 7.04 -34.58
C ILE A 150 -1.32 6.08 -33.66
N LEU A 151 -0.09 6.42 -33.26
CA LEU A 151 0.72 5.61 -32.35
C LEU A 151 0.03 5.41 -31.00
N LYS A 152 -0.56 6.47 -30.45
CA LYS A 152 -1.31 6.40 -29.19
C LYS A 152 -2.56 5.54 -29.34
N ALA A 153 -3.39 5.76 -30.36
CA ALA A 153 -4.63 5.01 -30.58
C ALA A 153 -4.38 3.53 -30.88
N TRP A 154 -3.22 3.16 -31.45
CA TRP A 154 -2.79 1.78 -31.61
C TRP A 154 -2.26 1.17 -30.31
N ALA A 155 -1.47 1.92 -29.52
CA ALA A 155 -0.99 1.47 -28.22
C ALA A 155 -2.12 1.30 -27.18
N ASP A 156 -3.08 2.24 -27.14
CA ASP A 156 -4.30 2.16 -26.30
C ASP A 156 -5.15 0.92 -26.63
N ARG A 157 -5.10 0.42 -27.89
CA ARG A 157 -5.74 -0.83 -28.34
C ARG A 157 -4.97 -2.11 -27.95
N GLY A 158 -3.88 -1.99 -27.19
CA GLY A 158 -3.05 -3.11 -26.72
C GLY A 158 -1.76 -3.33 -27.52
N GLY A 159 -1.52 -2.59 -28.61
CA GLY A 159 -0.29 -2.68 -29.39
C GLY A 159 0.96 -2.32 -28.58
N ARG A 160 2.02 -3.13 -28.63
CA ARG A 160 3.25 -2.87 -27.88
C ARG A 160 4.13 -1.83 -28.57
N LEU A 161 4.34 -0.68 -27.94
CA LEU A 161 5.19 0.38 -28.48
C LEU A 161 6.55 0.42 -27.77
N ILE A 162 7.62 0.26 -28.52
CA ILE A 162 9.01 0.47 -28.07
C ILE A 162 9.50 1.75 -28.73
N ILE A 163 9.90 2.74 -27.92
CA ILE A 163 10.49 4.00 -28.41
C ILE A 163 11.93 4.11 -27.91
N THR A 164 12.81 4.76 -28.68
CA THR A 164 14.22 4.92 -28.31
C THR A 164 14.72 6.36 -28.49
N GLY A 165 15.87 6.67 -27.89
CA GLY A 165 16.53 7.97 -28.03
C GLY A 165 15.72 9.13 -27.47
N ALA A 166 15.98 10.33 -27.97
CA ALA A 166 15.31 11.55 -27.56
C ALA A 166 13.93 11.73 -28.23
N ALA A 167 13.12 10.67 -28.23
CA ALA A 167 11.82 10.61 -28.87
C ALA A 167 10.94 11.83 -28.51
N GLY A 168 10.41 12.49 -29.54
CA GLY A 168 9.51 13.64 -29.42
C GLY A 168 10.14 14.97 -28.95
N LYS A 169 11.42 15.00 -28.57
CA LYS A 169 12.10 16.19 -28.00
C LYS A 169 11.97 17.48 -28.83
N ASN A 170 11.98 17.35 -30.16
CA ASN A 170 11.88 18.45 -31.13
C ASN A 170 10.50 18.48 -31.81
N SER A 171 9.45 18.03 -31.11
CA SER A 171 8.05 18.09 -31.57
C SER A 171 7.31 19.26 -30.91
N GLU A 172 6.16 19.62 -31.47
CA GLU A 172 5.27 20.63 -30.89
C GLU A 172 4.89 20.33 -29.43
N PRO A 173 4.67 21.34 -28.56
CA PRO A 173 4.41 21.14 -27.13
C PRO A 173 3.24 20.20 -26.82
N GLU A 174 2.20 20.19 -27.66
CA GLU A 174 1.08 19.25 -27.53
C GLU A 174 1.51 17.81 -27.80
N VAL A 175 2.33 17.57 -28.84
CA VAL A 175 2.89 16.26 -29.16
C VAL A 175 3.80 15.77 -28.04
N GLN A 176 4.60 16.68 -27.46
CA GLN A 176 5.41 16.37 -26.28
C GLN A 176 4.55 15.98 -25.08
N ALA A 177 3.42 16.66 -24.85
CA ALA A 177 2.48 16.33 -23.78
C ALA A 177 1.80 14.96 -24.01
N GLN A 178 1.38 14.67 -25.25
CA GLN A 178 0.81 13.37 -25.61
C GLN A 178 1.82 12.22 -25.43
N LEU A 179 3.07 12.39 -25.88
CA LEU A 179 4.13 11.39 -25.68
C LEU A 179 4.50 11.23 -24.19
N ARG A 180 4.61 12.35 -23.46
CA ARG A 180 4.80 12.35 -21.99
C ARG A 180 3.72 11.56 -21.28
N SER A 181 2.46 11.66 -21.71
CA SER A 181 1.39 10.88 -21.08
C SER A 181 1.35 9.43 -21.54
N LEU A 182 1.74 9.11 -22.79
CA LEU A 182 1.85 7.72 -23.25
C LEU A 182 2.95 6.94 -22.50
N VAL A 183 4.09 7.57 -22.23
CA VAL A 183 5.25 6.96 -21.54
C VAL A 183 5.22 7.19 -20.02
N GLY A 184 4.55 8.25 -19.56
CA GLY A 184 4.58 8.79 -18.20
C GLY A 184 5.89 9.52 -17.84
N GLY A 185 6.68 9.91 -18.84
CA GLY A 185 7.95 10.64 -18.70
C GLY A 185 8.51 11.13 -20.04
N TYR A 186 9.68 11.78 -20.03
CA TYR A 186 10.34 12.32 -21.22
C TYR A 186 11.88 12.31 -21.12
N TRP A 187 12.56 12.52 -22.26
CA TRP A 187 14.01 12.73 -22.32
C TRP A 187 14.40 14.12 -21.80
N ASP A 188 15.19 14.17 -20.71
CA ASP A 188 15.55 15.38 -19.99
C ASP A 188 16.93 15.93 -20.45
N SER A 189 17.99 15.13 -20.38
CA SER A 189 19.36 15.56 -20.74
C SER A 189 20.26 14.40 -21.20
N LYS A 190 21.22 14.64 -22.12
CA LYS A 190 22.19 13.62 -22.57
C LYS A 190 23.10 13.18 -21.40
N VAL A 191 23.56 11.94 -21.41
CA VAL A 191 24.65 11.47 -20.54
C VAL A 191 26.00 11.84 -21.19
N GLU A 192 26.86 12.53 -20.44
CA GLU A 192 28.10 13.13 -20.96
C GLU A 192 29.30 12.18 -20.93
N THR A 193 29.24 11.11 -20.13
CA THR A 193 30.30 10.09 -20.01
C THR A 193 29.74 8.69 -20.30
N PRO A 194 30.52 7.78 -20.94
CA PRO A 194 30.06 6.41 -21.17
C PRO A 194 29.75 5.69 -19.86
N ALA A 195 28.56 5.08 -19.77
CA ALA A 195 28.05 4.49 -18.54
C ALA A 195 27.32 3.17 -18.78
N ASN A 196 27.54 2.20 -17.88
CA ASN A 196 26.84 0.92 -17.89
C ASN A 196 25.43 1.09 -17.30
N LEU A 197 24.48 0.26 -17.74
CA LEU A 197 23.13 0.27 -17.17
C LEU A 197 23.09 -0.50 -15.85
N VAL A 198 22.40 0.06 -14.85
CA VAL A 198 22.11 -0.60 -13.58
C VAL A 198 20.64 -1.00 -13.57
N LEU A 199 20.36 -2.30 -13.67
CA LEU A 199 19.00 -2.84 -13.55
C LEU A 199 18.44 -2.64 -12.13
N ARG A 200 17.14 -2.38 -12.03
CA ARG A 200 16.43 -2.36 -10.76
C ARG A 200 16.19 -3.79 -10.27
N SER A 201 16.62 -4.11 -9.05
CA SER A 201 16.45 -5.43 -8.43
C SER A 201 14.99 -5.70 -8.01
N SER A 202 14.13 -6.06 -8.97
CA SER A 202 12.72 -6.40 -8.74
C SER A 202 12.25 -7.46 -9.74
N ILE A 203 11.41 -8.39 -9.27
CA ILE A 203 10.77 -9.45 -10.07
C ILE A 203 9.94 -8.89 -11.24
N GLU A 204 9.43 -7.66 -11.10
CA GLU A 204 8.67 -6.92 -12.12
C GLU A 204 9.46 -6.68 -13.42
N TYR A 205 10.79 -6.75 -13.37
CA TYR A 205 11.70 -6.49 -14.49
C TYR A 205 12.64 -7.65 -14.77
N ASP A 206 12.31 -8.87 -14.34
CA ASP A 206 13.17 -10.04 -14.57
C ASP A 206 13.37 -10.34 -16.07
N TRP A 207 12.47 -9.87 -16.94
CA TRP A 207 12.71 -9.82 -18.38
C TRP A 207 13.99 -9.07 -18.74
N ALA A 208 14.21 -7.88 -18.16
CA ALA A 208 15.39 -7.05 -18.46
C ALA A 208 16.72 -7.71 -18.04
N ARG A 209 16.69 -8.70 -17.13
CA ARG A 209 17.87 -9.51 -16.77
C ARG A 209 18.27 -10.53 -17.84
N ALA A 210 17.41 -10.79 -18.83
CA ALA A 210 17.72 -11.66 -19.97
C ALA A 210 18.64 -10.99 -21.01
N VAL A 211 19.07 -9.74 -20.78
CA VAL A 211 20.17 -9.09 -21.53
C VAL A 211 21.45 -9.17 -20.68
N PRO A 212 22.31 -10.20 -20.86
CA PRO A 212 23.47 -10.42 -20.00
C PRO A 212 24.54 -9.33 -20.11
N GLU A 213 24.58 -8.59 -21.22
CA GLU A 213 25.57 -7.52 -21.46
C GLU A 213 25.29 -6.21 -20.70
N VAL A 214 24.16 -6.13 -19.97
CA VAL A 214 23.61 -4.90 -19.37
C VAL A 214 24.59 -4.17 -18.44
N SER A 215 25.32 -4.92 -17.62
CA SER A 215 26.24 -4.38 -16.61
C SER A 215 27.70 -4.28 -17.08
N THR A 216 28.00 -4.74 -18.29
CA THR A 216 29.37 -4.79 -18.85
C THR A 216 29.59 -3.85 -20.03
N THR A 217 28.51 -3.37 -20.66
CA THR A 217 28.56 -2.52 -21.86
C THR A 217 28.34 -1.03 -21.54
N PRO A 218 29.36 -0.16 -21.67
CA PRO A 218 29.23 1.28 -21.43
C PRO A 218 28.62 2.01 -22.63
N LEU A 219 27.38 2.50 -22.50
CA LEU A 219 26.72 3.23 -23.58
C LEU A 219 27.23 4.67 -23.69
N THR A 220 27.68 5.04 -24.88
CA THR A 220 28.26 6.34 -25.26
C THR A 220 27.21 7.40 -25.61
N ASN A 221 26.03 6.97 -26.05
CA ASN A 221 24.94 7.83 -26.54
C ASN A 221 23.66 7.73 -25.69
N GLY A 222 23.85 7.58 -24.38
CA GLY A 222 22.78 7.59 -23.38
C GLY A 222 22.15 8.97 -23.15
N GLY A 223 20.94 8.96 -22.62
CA GLY A 223 20.17 10.12 -22.18
C GLY A 223 19.23 9.78 -21.03
N THR A 224 19.02 10.77 -20.20
CA THR A 224 18.35 10.63 -18.91
C THR A 224 16.85 10.84 -19.11
N LEU A 225 16.05 9.93 -18.57
CA LEU A 225 14.59 9.99 -18.63
C LEU A 225 14.05 10.54 -17.30
N ARG A 226 13.04 11.40 -17.38
CA ARG A 226 12.38 12.02 -16.22
C ARG A 226 10.91 11.64 -16.19
N ILE A 227 10.51 10.99 -15.09
CA ILE A 227 9.11 10.60 -14.84
C ILE A 227 8.29 11.85 -14.51
N THR A 228 7.10 11.94 -15.10
CA THR A 228 6.09 12.98 -14.84
C THR A 228 4.77 12.42 -14.33
N GLU A 229 4.51 11.11 -14.49
CA GLU A 229 3.30 10.45 -13.99
C GLU A 229 3.63 9.25 -13.09
N GLY A 230 2.95 9.14 -11.95
CA GLY A 230 3.24 8.14 -10.91
C GLY A 230 2.97 6.66 -11.25
N ASN A 231 2.51 6.36 -12.47
CA ASN A 231 2.28 5.00 -12.97
C ASN A 231 3.38 4.49 -13.93
N SER A 232 4.29 5.36 -14.38
CA SER A 232 5.49 4.96 -15.13
C SER A 232 6.61 4.51 -14.19
N ARG A 233 7.33 3.46 -14.59
CA ARG A 233 8.28 2.76 -13.73
C ARG A 233 9.66 2.73 -14.34
N THR A 234 10.69 3.04 -13.55
CA THR A 234 12.09 2.88 -13.99
C THR A 234 12.52 1.42 -13.93
N VAL A 235 12.96 0.91 -15.08
CA VAL A 235 13.47 -0.47 -15.27
C VAL A 235 14.98 -0.52 -15.02
N ALA A 236 15.71 0.46 -15.56
CA ALA A 236 17.15 0.60 -15.46
C ALA A 236 17.56 2.06 -15.28
N TYR A 237 18.72 2.27 -14.65
CA TYR A 237 19.30 3.59 -14.35
C TYR A 237 20.67 3.74 -15.00
N TRP A 238 21.02 4.99 -15.32
CA TRP A 238 22.40 5.43 -15.42
C TRP A 238 22.99 5.54 -14.01
N SER A 239 24.32 5.48 -13.89
CA SER A 239 25.01 5.70 -12.62
C SER A 239 24.54 6.99 -11.93
N ALA A 240 24.26 6.90 -10.62
CA ALA A 240 23.68 7.95 -9.79
C ALA A 240 22.20 8.31 -10.10
N ASN A 241 21.31 7.32 -10.05
CA ASN A 241 19.84 7.46 -9.91
C ASN A 241 19.07 8.15 -11.06
N LYS A 242 19.71 8.53 -12.17
CA LYS A 242 19.01 9.04 -13.34
C LYS A 242 18.41 7.88 -14.14
N ALA A 243 17.11 7.91 -14.48
CA ALA A 243 16.50 6.80 -15.20
C ALA A 243 17.05 6.68 -16.63
N ALA A 244 17.25 5.44 -17.08
CA ALA A 244 17.71 5.10 -18.42
C ALA A 244 16.64 4.34 -19.23
N ILE A 245 15.75 3.61 -18.55
CA ILE A 245 14.61 2.93 -19.19
C ILE A 245 13.35 3.19 -18.37
N LEU A 246 12.28 3.60 -19.05
CA LEU A 246 10.93 3.68 -18.48
C LEU A 246 10.01 2.63 -19.11
N ALA A 247 9.09 2.10 -18.32
CA ALA A 247 8.00 1.25 -18.78
C ALA A 247 6.66 1.68 -18.17
N LYS A 248 5.62 1.75 -18.99
CA LYS A 248 4.24 2.05 -18.60
C LYS A 248 3.27 1.24 -19.46
N ASN A 249 2.38 0.47 -18.84
CA ASN A 249 1.42 -0.42 -19.51
C ASN A 249 2.09 -1.36 -20.53
N ASN A 250 1.98 -1.06 -21.82
CA ASN A 250 2.55 -1.77 -22.97
C ASN A 250 3.56 -0.92 -23.77
N VAL A 251 4.04 0.17 -23.16
CA VAL A 251 4.99 1.13 -23.75
C VAL A 251 6.33 1.06 -23.00
N ILE A 252 7.42 0.99 -23.74
CA ILE A 252 8.81 0.96 -23.21
C ILE A 252 9.61 2.07 -23.89
N HIS A 253 10.35 2.87 -23.11
CA HIS A 253 11.28 3.89 -23.61
C HIS A 253 12.71 3.53 -23.23
N LEU A 254 13.54 3.22 -24.23
CA LEU A 254 14.98 3.03 -24.09
C LEU A 254 15.70 4.37 -24.26
N GLY A 255 16.29 4.90 -23.19
CA GLY A 255 16.89 6.24 -23.13
C GLY A 255 18.25 6.36 -23.79
N TRP A 256 18.48 5.78 -24.97
CA TRP A 256 19.71 5.97 -25.74
C TRP A 256 19.43 5.92 -27.24
N ALA A 257 20.34 6.48 -28.05
CA ALA A 257 20.25 6.35 -29.51
C ALA A 257 20.50 4.89 -29.89
N TRP A 258 19.44 4.19 -30.28
CA TRP A 258 19.43 2.74 -30.50
C TRP A 258 19.83 2.42 -31.93
N GLY A 259 20.68 1.40 -32.10
CA GLY A 259 21.10 0.86 -33.39
C GLY A 259 21.99 1.79 -34.22
N THR A 260 22.61 2.81 -33.60
CA THR A 260 23.50 3.76 -34.29
C THR A 260 24.99 3.51 -34.05
N ASP A 261 25.33 2.80 -32.96
CA ASP A 261 26.71 2.49 -32.59
C ASP A 261 27.05 1.03 -32.93
N LYS A 262 28.02 0.84 -33.82
CA LYS A 262 28.47 -0.49 -34.30
C LYS A 262 29.00 -1.38 -33.17
N ALA A 263 29.52 -0.80 -32.08
CA ALA A 263 29.94 -1.55 -30.90
C ALA A 263 28.75 -2.15 -30.12
N HIS A 264 27.56 -1.56 -30.25
CA HIS A 264 26.38 -1.88 -29.45
C HIS A 264 25.28 -2.64 -30.22
N HIS A 265 25.44 -2.92 -31.52
CA HIS A 265 24.47 -3.66 -32.33
C HIS A 265 23.98 -5.00 -31.72
N ALA A 266 24.81 -5.70 -30.93
CA ALA A 266 24.40 -6.93 -30.24
C ALA A 266 23.53 -6.65 -29.01
N PHE A 267 24.01 -5.75 -28.13
CA PHE A 267 23.31 -5.25 -26.95
C PHE A 267 21.93 -4.66 -27.31
N ASP A 268 21.88 -3.83 -28.35
CA ASP A 268 20.66 -3.17 -28.82
C ASP A 268 19.63 -4.18 -29.36
N ARG A 269 20.08 -5.16 -30.14
CA ARG A 269 19.22 -6.25 -30.62
C ARG A 269 18.68 -7.11 -29.47
N ASN A 270 19.52 -7.43 -28.48
CA ASN A 270 19.09 -8.19 -27.30
C ASN A 270 18.01 -7.40 -26.51
N TRP A 271 18.23 -6.11 -26.27
CA TRP A 271 17.23 -5.24 -25.64
C TRP A 271 15.92 -5.15 -26.44
N LEU A 272 15.98 -5.01 -27.76
CA LEU A 272 14.79 -4.98 -28.61
C LEU A 272 13.99 -6.28 -28.52
N ILE A 273 14.65 -7.43 -28.65
CA ILE A 273 14.04 -8.75 -28.59
C ILE A 273 13.34 -8.93 -27.25
N VAL A 274 14.07 -8.76 -26.15
CA VAL A 274 13.52 -8.92 -24.79
C VAL A 274 12.40 -7.90 -24.51
N ALA A 275 12.52 -6.65 -24.98
CA ALA A 275 11.45 -5.65 -24.86
C ALA A 275 10.23 -5.96 -25.73
N ALA A 276 10.36 -6.71 -26.84
CA ALA A 276 9.24 -7.11 -27.69
C ALA A 276 8.40 -8.24 -27.08
N GLU A 277 9.00 -9.11 -26.26
CA GLU A 277 8.37 -10.33 -25.73
C GLU A 277 8.16 -10.31 -24.20
N SER A 278 8.67 -9.33 -23.48
CA SER A 278 8.48 -9.16 -22.03
C SER A 278 7.00 -8.99 -21.64
N ASN A 279 6.35 -10.01 -21.10
CA ASN A 279 4.94 -9.91 -20.68
C ASN A 279 4.77 -8.91 -19.52
N LEU A 280 4.31 -7.70 -19.85
CA LEU A 280 3.95 -6.63 -18.89
C LEU A 280 2.60 -6.91 -18.22
N GLN A 281 2.36 -8.15 -17.80
CA GLN A 281 1.22 -8.54 -16.97
C GLN A 281 1.53 -8.28 -15.48
N ALA A 282 1.66 -7.00 -15.15
CA ALA A 282 1.48 -6.48 -13.78
C ALA A 282 0.07 -5.84 -13.61
N SER A 283 -0.84 -6.13 -14.54
CA SER A 283 -2.29 -5.88 -14.51
C SER A 283 -2.96 -6.75 -15.59
N ASN A 284 -4.25 -7.06 -15.45
CA ASN A 284 -5.08 -7.81 -16.41
C ASN A 284 -4.66 -9.27 -16.72
N SER A 285 -4.68 -10.13 -15.71
CA SER A 285 -4.76 -11.59 -15.88
C SER A 285 -6.18 -12.06 -16.29
N GLN A 286 -6.66 -11.66 -17.47
CA GLN A 286 -7.88 -12.28 -18.02
C GLN A 286 -7.59 -13.71 -18.48
N VAL A 287 -8.28 -14.67 -17.85
CA VAL A 287 -8.38 -16.05 -18.34
C VAL A 287 -9.07 -16.05 -19.71
N SER A 288 -8.41 -16.63 -20.70
CA SER A 288 -9.01 -17.12 -21.94
C SER A 288 -8.66 -18.60 -22.12
N ASN A 289 -9.68 -19.44 -22.32
CA ASN A 289 -9.48 -20.88 -22.52
C ASN A 289 -8.86 -21.17 -23.90
N PRO A 290 -8.10 -22.27 -24.04
CA PRO A 290 -7.59 -22.70 -25.33
C PRO A 290 -8.72 -23.26 -26.19
N GLN A 291 -8.96 -22.65 -27.35
CA GLN A 291 -9.63 -23.32 -28.48
C GLN A 291 -8.78 -23.18 -29.76
N THR A 292 -8.28 -24.34 -30.16
CA THR A 292 -7.82 -24.76 -31.49
C THR A 292 -8.13 -23.84 -32.67
N THR A 293 -7.09 -23.51 -33.45
CA THR A 293 -7.21 -23.32 -34.91
C THR A 293 -6.16 -24.16 -35.62
N SER A 294 -6.59 -25.27 -36.23
CA SER A 294 -5.74 -26.05 -37.14
C SER A 294 -5.70 -25.38 -38.52
N ARG A 295 -4.58 -25.49 -39.24
CA ARG A 295 -4.48 -25.07 -40.64
C ARG A 295 -4.96 -26.20 -41.57
N ARG A 296 -5.66 -25.82 -42.64
CA ARG A 296 -6.14 -26.74 -43.68
C ARG A 296 -5.01 -27.56 -44.31
N SER A 297 -5.29 -28.84 -44.54
CA SER A 297 -4.96 -29.53 -45.79
C SER A 297 -6.10 -30.52 -46.11
N SER A 298 -6.03 -31.12 -47.30
CA SER A 298 -6.90 -32.11 -47.95
C SER A 298 -7.26 -33.33 -47.06
N GLU A 299 -8.29 -34.15 -47.31
CA GLU A 299 -9.20 -34.30 -48.47
C GLU A 299 -10.47 -35.16 -48.15
N VAL A 300 -11.41 -35.24 -49.11
CA VAL A 300 -12.32 -36.40 -49.42
C VAL A 300 -13.27 -36.98 -48.32
N ALA A 301 -14.59 -36.81 -48.57
CA ALA A 301 -15.71 -37.78 -48.37
C ALA A 301 -16.07 -38.34 -46.96
N THR A 302 -17.25 -38.92 -46.67
CA THR A 302 -18.64 -38.78 -47.19
C THR A 302 -19.64 -39.47 -46.21
N VAL A 303 -20.58 -38.71 -45.64
CA VAL A 303 -22.01 -39.03 -45.30
C VAL A 303 -22.33 -40.26 -44.39
N LEU A 304 -23.57 -40.27 -43.85
CA LEU A 304 -24.26 -41.27 -43.00
C LEU A 304 -23.88 -41.21 -41.49
N THR A 305 -24.69 -40.83 -40.49
CA THR A 305 -26.16 -40.79 -40.15
C THR A 305 -26.66 -41.95 -39.27
N ALA A 306 -27.33 -41.59 -38.15
CA ALA A 306 -28.29 -42.37 -37.37
C ALA A 306 -27.78 -43.63 -36.59
N SER A 307 -28.46 -44.14 -35.55
CA SER A 307 -29.31 -43.49 -34.50
C SER A 307 -29.62 -44.45 -33.33
N ASP A 308 -30.14 -43.90 -32.22
CA ASP A 308 -31.09 -44.52 -31.26
C ASP A 308 -30.72 -45.71 -30.33
N SER A 309 -31.63 -45.93 -29.37
CA SER A 309 -31.70 -46.96 -28.30
C SER A 309 -30.65 -46.86 -27.18
N GLN A 310 -30.94 -46.74 -25.87
CA GLN A 310 -32.03 -47.11 -24.93
C GLN A 310 -31.78 -48.35 -24.05
N ALA A 311 -31.39 -48.06 -22.79
CA ALA A 311 -32.03 -48.51 -21.55
C ALA A 311 -31.86 -49.95 -21.01
N LEU A 312 -32.23 -50.09 -19.71
CA LEU A 312 -32.43 -51.31 -18.90
C LEU A 312 -31.17 -52.10 -18.44
N ARG A 313 -31.19 -52.83 -17.31
CA ARG A 313 -31.72 -52.53 -15.95
C ARG A 313 -31.19 -53.57 -14.91
N GLY A 314 -30.82 -53.10 -13.71
CA GLY A 314 -30.66 -53.90 -12.47
C GLY A 314 -29.48 -54.88 -12.41
N THR A 315 -29.20 -55.61 -11.31
CA THR A 315 -29.43 -55.43 -9.84
C THR A 315 -28.80 -56.64 -9.11
N THR A 316 -28.37 -56.50 -7.83
CA THR A 316 -28.11 -57.62 -6.84
C THR A 316 -26.97 -58.63 -7.17
N GLN A 317 -26.24 -59.27 -6.24
CA GLN A 317 -25.98 -59.07 -4.79
C GLN A 317 -24.70 -59.85 -4.33
N GLN A 318 -24.18 -59.54 -3.14
CA GLN A 318 -23.38 -60.36 -2.17
C GLN A 318 -22.56 -61.61 -2.60
N SER A 319 -21.30 -61.70 -2.12
CA SER A 319 -20.76 -62.80 -1.26
C SER A 319 -19.28 -62.55 -0.86
N SER A 320 -18.63 -63.44 -0.08
CA SER A 320 -17.43 -63.15 0.75
C SER A 320 -16.45 -64.34 0.94
N PHE A 321 -15.35 -64.13 1.72
CA PHE A 321 -14.31 -65.07 2.22
C PHE A 321 -13.12 -65.40 1.27
N PRO A 322 -11.98 -65.98 1.75
CA PRO A 322 -11.53 -66.33 3.14
C PRO A 322 -10.10 -65.82 3.55
N ASP A 323 -9.63 -66.25 4.74
CA ASP A 323 -8.37 -65.89 5.44
C ASP A 323 -7.23 -66.96 5.38
N SER A 324 -6.05 -66.63 5.99
CA SER A 324 -5.09 -67.54 6.71
C SER A 324 -3.90 -68.16 5.90
N ILE A 325 -2.71 -68.54 6.44
CA ILE A 325 -2.14 -68.51 7.82
C ILE A 325 -0.57 -68.64 7.91
N LEU A 326 0.06 -68.14 9.01
CA LEU A 326 1.38 -68.41 9.68
C LEU A 326 2.75 -68.63 8.94
N THR A 327 3.83 -67.94 9.42
CA THR A 327 5.00 -68.48 10.20
C THR A 327 6.03 -67.39 10.63
N LYS A 328 7.13 -67.74 11.36
CA LYS A 328 8.07 -66.89 12.15
C LYS A 328 9.39 -67.69 12.47
N PRO A 329 10.45 -67.24 13.22
CA PRO A 329 10.93 -65.89 13.67
C PRO A 329 12.50 -65.65 13.71
N ILE A 330 12.97 -64.42 14.04
CA ILE A 330 14.13 -64.02 14.97
C ILE A 330 15.59 -64.51 14.64
N PRO A 331 16.72 -63.74 14.86
CA PRO A 331 17.05 -62.88 16.02
C PRO A 331 17.72 -61.50 15.76
N SER A 332 18.18 -60.84 16.84
CA SER A 332 18.72 -59.47 16.93
C SER A 332 20.02 -59.36 17.75
N SER A 333 20.73 -58.23 17.65
CA SER A 333 21.85 -57.83 18.53
C SER A 333 21.70 -56.37 19.04
N SER A 334 22.54 -55.92 19.98
CA SER A 334 22.05 -55.09 21.10
C SER A 334 22.92 -53.89 21.56
N ILE A 335 22.23 -52.77 21.88
CA ILE A 335 22.43 -51.89 23.08
C ILE A 335 23.73 -51.03 23.13
N PRO A 336 23.82 -49.85 23.83
CA PRO A 336 22.84 -49.15 24.70
C PRO A 336 22.48 -47.68 24.32
N LYS A 337 21.43 -47.17 24.98
CA LYS A 337 21.29 -45.75 25.43
C LYS A 337 20.88 -45.75 26.91
N PRO A 338 21.28 -44.75 27.72
CA PRO A 338 20.99 -44.75 29.16
C PRO A 338 19.54 -44.31 29.51
N SER A 339 18.99 -45.03 30.48
CA SER A 339 17.75 -44.86 31.26
C SER A 339 17.98 -43.93 32.48
N LEU A 340 17.04 -43.41 33.30
CA LEU A 340 15.56 -43.33 33.47
C LEU A 340 15.34 -42.36 34.70
N PRO A 341 14.20 -42.25 35.43
CA PRO A 341 12.77 -42.55 35.17
C PRO A 341 11.80 -41.37 35.42
N PHE A 342 10.51 -41.53 35.06
CA PHE A 342 9.39 -41.65 36.03
C PHE A 342 8.06 -41.92 35.30
N THR A 343 7.09 -42.56 35.98
CA THR A 343 5.91 -43.21 35.37
C THR A 343 4.58 -42.69 35.92
N TYR A 344 3.53 -42.70 35.09
CA TYR A 344 2.15 -42.36 35.47
C TYR A 344 1.32 -43.57 35.93
N PRO A 345 0.51 -43.43 36.99
CA PRO A 345 -0.67 -44.27 37.26
C PRO A 345 -2.00 -43.59 36.81
N PRO A 346 -3.11 -44.35 36.61
CA PRO A 346 -4.37 -43.81 36.08
C PRO A 346 -5.47 -43.51 37.13
N ASN A 347 -6.35 -42.58 36.79
CA ASN A 347 -7.75 -42.34 37.26
C ASN A 347 -8.18 -42.64 38.70
N SER A 348 -8.44 -41.58 39.48
CA SER A 348 -9.49 -41.54 40.51
C SER A 348 -9.94 -40.09 40.83
N GLN A 349 -11.24 -39.81 40.90
CA GLN A 349 -11.78 -38.60 41.58
C GLN A 349 -11.87 -38.85 43.10
N PRO A 350 -11.87 -37.81 43.96
CA PRO A 350 -13.17 -37.33 44.46
C PRO A 350 -13.28 -35.83 44.85
N ILE A 351 -14.48 -35.28 44.63
CA ILE A 351 -15.35 -34.50 45.56
C ILE A 351 -14.69 -33.68 46.70
N LEU A 352 -15.05 -32.39 46.85
CA LEU A 352 -15.56 -31.79 48.12
C LEU A 352 -16.14 -30.35 48.02
N LYS A 353 -17.48 -30.27 48.15
CA LYS A 353 -18.35 -29.25 48.81
C LYS A 353 -18.09 -27.73 48.69
N TYR A 354 -19.12 -27.03 48.19
CA TYR A 354 -19.49 -25.65 48.58
C TYR A 354 -20.51 -25.66 49.73
N PRO A 355 -20.60 -24.58 50.55
CA PRO A 355 -21.81 -24.21 51.29
C PRO A 355 -22.70 -23.26 50.48
N THR A 356 -24.03 -23.40 50.61
CA THR A 356 -25.04 -22.55 49.96
C THR A 356 -26.01 -21.98 50.99
N SER A 357 -26.41 -20.71 50.85
CA SER A 357 -27.61 -20.17 51.47
C SER A 357 -28.24 -19.07 50.59
N SER A 358 -29.52 -19.22 50.29
CA SER A 358 -30.32 -18.37 49.40
C SER A 358 -31.10 -17.29 50.15
N LEU A 359 -31.49 -16.21 49.47
CA LEU A 359 -32.91 -15.78 49.31
C LEU A 359 -33.04 -14.50 48.45
N SER A 360 -34.28 -14.11 48.15
CA SER A 360 -34.69 -12.95 47.33
C SER A 360 -36.10 -12.50 47.82
N PRO A 361 -36.77 -11.46 47.27
CA PRO A 361 -36.32 -10.19 46.64
C PRO A 361 -37.08 -8.95 47.25
N THR A 362 -37.11 -7.80 46.53
CA THR A 362 -38.28 -6.87 46.37
C THR A 362 -38.24 -5.47 47.02
N GLN A 363 -38.40 -4.41 46.18
CA GLN A 363 -38.89 -3.01 46.44
C GLN A 363 -38.14 -2.13 47.49
N ALA A 364 -38.10 -0.79 47.44
CA ALA A 364 -38.82 0.22 46.65
C ALA A 364 -37.97 1.50 46.34
N ASN A 365 -38.57 2.49 45.68
CA ASN A 365 -38.11 3.88 45.42
C ASN A 365 -39.20 4.84 46.03
N PRO A 366 -39.12 6.20 46.06
CA PRO A 366 -38.05 7.16 45.70
C PRO A 366 -37.85 8.34 46.72
N SER A 367 -37.13 9.41 46.30
CA SER A 367 -37.45 10.84 46.52
C SER A 367 -36.52 11.79 47.33
N GLN A 368 -36.37 13.00 46.76
CA GLN A 368 -36.19 14.35 47.37
C GLN A 368 -34.80 14.89 47.87
N THR A 369 -34.24 15.73 47.00
CA THR A 369 -33.60 17.09 47.14
C THR A 369 -34.07 18.02 48.29
N PRO A 370 -33.47 19.24 48.54
CA PRO A 370 -32.25 19.89 47.98
C PRO A 370 -31.36 20.72 49.00
N ALA A 371 -30.35 21.46 48.49
CA ALA A 371 -29.97 22.85 48.86
C ALA A 371 -29.26 23.15 50.22
N ILE A 372 -28.55 24.28 50.48
CA ILE A 372 -27.85 25.35 49.69
C ILE A 372 -26.85 26.11 50.62
N ALA A 373 -25.94 26.91 50.04
CA ALA A 373 -25.18 28.04 50.64
C ALA A 373 -24.03 27.81 51.65
N SER A 374 -22.83 27.99 51.09
CA SER A 374 -21.61 28.63 51.62
C SER A 374 -21.71 29.76 52.67
N THR A 375 -20.65 29.88 53.49
CA THR A 375 -20.02 31.19 53.83
C THR A 375 -18.51 31.09 54.14
N THR A 376 -17.83 32.23 54.01
CA THR A 376 -16.42 32.55 54.35
C THR A 376 -16.09 32.42 55.86
N THR A 377 -14.85 32.55 56.40
CA THR A 377 -13.78 33.53 56.10
C THR A 377 -12.41 33.15 56.75
N THR A 378 -11.29 33.67 56.21
CA THR A 378 -9.97 34.09 56.82
C THR A 378 -9.41 33.50 58.14
N THR A 379 -8.09 33.46 58.46
CA THR A 379 -6.75 33.49 57.79
C THR A 379 -5.68 33.31 58.91
N THR A 380 -4.46 32.82 58.61
CA THR A 380 -3.21 32.90 59.47
C THR A 380 -3.23 32.07 60.78
N THR A 381 -2.14 31.52 61.34
CA THR A 381 -0.66 31.64 61.12
C THR A 381 0.04 30.27 61.28
N ALA A 382 1.34 30.17 60.98
CA ALA A 382 2.22 29.01 61.20
C ALA A 382 2.42 28.67 62.71
N THR A 383 3.08 27.59 63.16
CA THR A 383 4.42 27.12 62.72
C THR A 383 4.75 25.67 63.15
N GLN A 384 5.77 25.11 62.48
CA GLN A 384 6.53 23.87 62.76
C GLN A 384 5.85 22.53 62.47
N THR A 385 6.59 21.65 61.79
CA THR A 385 6.15 20.34 61.29
C THR A 385 7.25 19.30 61.44
N THR A 386 6.91 18.09 61.88
CA THR A 386 7.83 16.94 61.96
C THR A 386 7.21 15.69 61.33
N SER A 387 7.46 15.57 60.02
CA SER A 387 7.60 14.31 59.25
C SER A 387 6.88 13.04 59.75
N LEU A 388 5.75 12.71 59.12
CA LEU A 388 5.40 11.32 58.81
C LEU A 388 5.61 11.10 57.30
N ARG A 389 6.21 9.96 56.92
CA ARG A 389 6.58 9.67 55.52
C ARG A 389 5.33 9.46 54.66
N LYS A 390 5.03 10.42 53.77
CA LYS A 390 4.07 10.21 52.69
C LYS A 390 4.66 9.22 51.67
N ILE A 391 3.85 8.22 51.29
CA ILE A 391 4.09 7.48 50.05
C ILE A 391 3.87 8.47 48.89
N PRO A 392 4.80 8.63 47.94
CA PRO A 392 4.58 9.51 46.81
C PRO A 392 3.47 8.97 45.90
N LEU A 393 2.48 9.80 45.57
CA LEU A 393 1.71 9.55 44.34
C LEU A 393 2.68 9.74 43.17
N LEU A 394 3.07 8.63 42.54
CA LEU A 394 3.89 8.66 41.33
C LEU A 394 3.10 9.32 40.20
N LEU A 395 3.68 10.39 39.65
CA LEU A 395 3.17 11.06 38.45
C LEU A 395 3.07 10.06 37.28
N PRO A 396 2.05 10.17 36.41
CA PRO A 396 1.83 9.20 35.33
C PRO A 396 3.04 9.14 34.38
N PRO A 397 3.56 7.94 34.06
CA PRO A 397 4.79 7.79 33.29
C PRO A 397 4.57 8.10 31.79
N ARG A 398 5.49 8.87 31.20
CA ARG A 398 5.43 9.23 29.77
C ARG A 398 5.61 8.00 28.87
N THR A 399 4.65 7.76 27.98
CA THR A 399 4.69 6.78 26.85
C THR A 399 4.96 7.50 25.51
N PRO A 400 5.07 6.80 24.37
CA PRO A 400 5.82 5.57 24.13
C PRO A 400 7.30 5.93 23.80
N ALA A 401 7.98 5.17 22.93
CA ALA A 401 9.26 5.59 22.35
C ALA A 401 9.06 6.80 21.42
N THR A 402 10.06 7.68 21.31
CA THR A 402 9.94 8.96 20.61
C THR A 402 9.95 8.82 19.09
N TYR A 403 8.77 8.55 18.52
CA TYR A 403 8.29 9.50 17.52
C TYR A 403 8.19 10.85 18.25
N ILE A 404 9.20 11.71 18.09
CA ILE A 404 8.99 13.14 18.28
C ILE A 404 8.06 13.52 17.14
N PRO A 405 6.81 13.94 17.39
CA PRO A 405 6.03 14.57 16.35
C PRO A 405 6.85 15.79 15.93
N ALA A 406 7.26 15.87 14.65
CA ALA A 406 7.74 17.13 14.11
C ALA A 406 6.70 18.17 14.51
N PRO A 407 7.09 19.20 15.29
CA PRO A 407 6.18 19.89 16.19
C PRO A 407 4.96 20.34 15.42
N THR A 408 3.77 20.02 15.94
CA THR A 408 2.51 20.41 15.31
C THR A 408 2.60 21.89 14.98
N PRO A 409 2.47 22.29 13.71
CA PRO A 409 2.23 23.68 13.40
C PRO A 409 0.93 24.03 14.12
N ALA A 410 1.05 24.75 15.24
CA ALA A 410 -0.12 25.41 15.80
C ALA A 410 -0.68 26.31 14.69
N LEU A 411 -2.01 26.43 14.63
CA LEU A 411 -2.71 27.28 13.65
C LEU A 411 -1.90 28.59 13.48
N PRO A 412 -1.43 28.93 12.25
CA PRO A 412 -0.38 29.92 12.02
C PRO A 412 -0.62 31.16 12.89
N PRO A 413 0.32 31.50 13.79
CA PRO A 413 0.03 32.37 14.91
C PRO A 413 -0.48 33.72 14.42
N ILE A 414 -1.51 34.24 15.09
CA ILE A 414 -2.11 35.54 14.76
C ILE A 414 -1.01 36.58 14.92
N SER A 415 -0.55 37.08 13.79
CA SER A 415 0.68 37.86 13.65
C SER A 415 0.63 38.72 12.40
N ASP A 416 1.42 39.78 12.41
CA ASP A 416 1.64 40.75 11.33
C ASP A 416 2.62 40.25 10.26
N GLN A 417 3.24 39.09 10.46
CA GLN A 417 4.29 38.58 9.58
C GLN A 417 3.72 38.25 8.19
N PRO A 418 4.42 38.56 7.09
CA PRO A 418 3.91 38.31 5.73
C PRO A 418 3.44 36.88 5.50
N ILE A 419 2.26 36.71 4.92
CA ILE A 419 1.75 35.40 4.48
C ILE A 419 2.41 35.09 3.13
N PHE A 420 3.38 34.17 3.14
CA PHE A 420 4.08 33.75 1.92
C PHE A 420 3.22 32.80 1.07
N THR A 421 3.54 32.68 -0.23
CA THR A 421 2.74 31.91 -1.21
C THR A 421 2.41 30.48 -0.77
N LEU A 422 3.35 29.78 -0.11
CA LEU A 422 3.11 28.42 0.39
C LEU A 422 2.14 28.39 1.59
N GLU A 423 2.20 29.39 2.48
CA GLU A 423 1.24 29.54 3.58
C GLU A 423 -0.15 29.88 3.01
N ALA A 424 -0.24 30.83 2.08
CA ALA A 424 -1.48 31.22 1.40
C ALA A 424 -2.17 30.03 0.71
N LEU A 425 -1.42 29.25 -0.07
CA LEU A 425 -1.93 28.04 -0.74
C LEU A 425 -2.37 26.98 0.27
N THR A 426 -1.63 26.79 1.37
CA THR A 426 -1.99 25.84 2.43
C THR A 426 -3.27 26.28 3.15
N MET A 427 -3.40 27.55 3.52
CA MET A 427 -4.61 28.12 4.12
C MET A 427 -5.83 27.94 3.21
N HIS A 428 -5.70 28.26 1.92
CA HIS A 428 -6.79 28.10 0.95
C HIS A 428 -7.19 26.62 0.78
N GLN A 429 -6.23 25.72 0.55
CA GLN A 429 -6.50 24.29 0.40
C GLN A 429 -7.16 23.71 1.65
N GLU A 430 -6.69 24.05 2.86
CA GLU A 430 -7.23 23.47 4.10
C GLU A 430 -8.65 23.92 4.40
N LEU A 431 -8.96 25.20 4.15
CA LEU A 431 -10.31 25.71 4.32
C LEU A 431 -11.26 25.10 3.27
N GLN A 432 -10.81 24.91 2.03
CA GLN A 432 -11.56 24.21 0.98
C GLN A 432 -11.78 22.72 1.29
N GLU A 433 -10.74 22.00 1.73
CA GLU A 433 -10.83 20.59 2.14
C GLU A 433 -11.74 20.42 3.38
N LEU A 434 -11.78 21.39 4.31
CA LEU A 434 -12.67 21.35 5.48
C LEU A 434 -14.13 21.68 5.14
N ILE A 435 -14.39 22.73 4.35
CA ILE A 435 -15.75 23.03 3.86
C ILE A 435 -16.34 21.80 3.16
N GLY A 436 -15.56 21.17 2.28
CA GLY A 436 -15.95 19.95 1.59
C GLY A 436 -16.29 18.79 2.53
N ARG A 437 -15.47 18.54 3.57
CA ARG A 437 -15.78 17.53 4.60
C ARG A 437 -17.08 17.81 5.34
N VAL A 438 -17.30 19.06 5.76
CA VAL A 438 -18.51 19.46 6.51
C VAL A 438 -19.76 19.34 5.64
N GLU A 439 -19.75 19.85 4.41
CA GLU A 439 -20.87 19.71 3.48
C GLU A 439 -21.19 18.24 3.16
N ASN A 440 -20.15 17.43 2.96
CA ASN A 440 -20.28 16.02 2.66
C ASN A 440 -20.83 15.22 3.86
N ALA A 441 -20.31 15.45 5.07
CA ALA A 441 -20.82 14.86 6.30
C ALA A 441 -22.30 15.21 6.53
N MET A 442 -22.69 16.48 6.33
CA MET A 442 -24.08 16.92 6.44
C MET A 442 -24.99 16.25 5.41
N THR A 443 -24.49 16.06 4.18
CA THR A 443 -25.22 15.39 3.10
C THR A 443 -25.45 13.91 3.41
N THR A 444 -24.40 13.20 3.84
CA THR A 444 -24.49 11.79 4.26
C THR A 444 -25.44 11.62 5.45
N ALA A 445 -25.31 12.47 6.48
CA ALA A 445 -26.11 12.45 7.70
C ALA A 445 -27.62 12.68 7.45
N ASN A 446 -27.97 13.75 6.71
CA ASN A 446 -29.37 14.07 6.44
C ASN A 446 -30.03 13.02 5.53
N THR A 447 -29.30 12.47 4.56
CA THR A 447 -29.78 11.38 3.69
C THR A 447 -30.19 10.16 4.50
N ALA A 448 -29.30 9.65 5.36
CA ALA A 448 -29.55 8.44 6.15
C ALA A 448 -30.69 8.61 7.18
N GLN A 449 -31.01 9.84 7.57
CA GLN A 449 -32.11 10.19 8.46
C GLN A 449 -33.41 10.55 7.71
N GLY A 450 -33.43 10.48 6.37
CA GLY A 450 -34.58 10.88 5.55
C GLY A 450 -34.95 12.37 5.64
N ARG A 451 -34.04 13.21 6.15
CA ARG A 451 -34.26 14.64 6.37
C ARG A 451 -34.10 15.44 5.08
N SER A 452 -34.75 16.59 5.00
CA SER A 452 -34.59 17.51 3.86
C SER A 452 -33.17 18.09 3.86
N LEU A 453 -32.49 18.04 2.71
CA LEU A 453 -31.13 18.57 2.55
C LEU A 453 -31.03 20.11 2.66
N GLY A 454 -32.15 20.83 2.82
CA GLY A 454 -32.20 22.29 2.88
C GLY A 454 -32.65 22.91 4.22
N THR A 455 -32.95 22.14 5.26
CA THR A 455 -33.67 22.65 6.45
C THR A 455 -32.80 22.97 7.68
N ALA A 456 -31.53 23.38 7.48
CA ALA A 456 -30.63 23.82 8.55
C ALA A 456 -30.00 25.20 8.22
N SER A 457 -30.80 26.27 8.33
CA SER A 457 -30.44 27.65 7.92
C SER A 457 -29.07 28.11 8.44
N ASN A 458 -28.75 27.80 9.69
CA ASN A 458 -27.54 28.28 10.35
C ASN A 458 -26.29 27.56 9.83
N GLN A 459 -26.39 26.25 9.55
CA GLN A 459 -25.27 25.45 9.04
C GLN A 459 -24.90 25.86 7.62
N LEU A 460 -25.89 26.10 6.74
CA LEU A 460 -25.64 26.70 5.42
C LEU A 460 -25.02 28.10 5.53
N THR A 461 -25.36 28.87 6.56
CA THR A 461 -24.79 30.22 6.79
C THR A 461 -23.29 30.13 7.10
N THR A 462 -22.86 29.23 8.01
CA THR A 462 -21.44 29.01 8.33
C THR A 462 -20.64 28.53 7.11
N ILE A 463 -21.18 27.59 6.33
CA ILE A 463 -20.56 27.12 5.08
C ILE A 463 -20.40 28.27 4.08
N ASN A 464 -21.43 29.10 3.90
CA ASN A 464 -21.39 30.23 2.96
C ASN A 464 -20.40 31.32 3.40
N ILE A 465 -20.29 31.62 4.69
CA ILE A 465 -19.27 32.54 5.24
C ILE A 465 -17.86 32.01 4.93
N ALA A 466 -17.60 30.73 5.16
CA ALA A 466 -16.30 30.13 4.87
C ALA A 466 -15.96 30.09 3.37
N LYS A 467 -16.97 29.81 2.51
CA LYS A 467 -16.83 29.89 1.04
C LYS A 467 -16.60 31.31 0.54
N GLN A 468 -17.14 32.32 1.22
CA GLN A 468 -16.88 33.72 0.89
C GLN A 468 -15.45 34.10 1.30
N LEU A 469 -15.00 33.72 2.51
CA LEU A 469 -13.61 33.92 2.92
C LEU A 469 -12.60 33.26 1.98
N LEU A 470 -12.88 32.09 1.39
CA LEU A 470 -11.99 31.49 0.37
C LEU A 470 -11.74 32.40 -0.84
N LYS A 471 -12.73 33.22 -1.23
CA LYS A 471 -12.62 34.19 -2.33
C LYS A 471 -11.90 35.46 -1.90
N ASP A 472 -12.12 35.89 -0.66
CA ASP A 472 -11.59 37.15 -0.12
C ASP A 472 -10.15 37.01 0.40
N LEU A 473 -9.75 35.81 0.85
CA LEU A 473 -8.43 35.53 1.44
C LEU A 473 -7.24 35.96 0.57
N PRO A 474 -7.20 35.73 -0.76
CA PRO A 474 -6.14 36.26 -1.63
C PRO A 474 -6.04 37.79 -1.60
N GLN A 475 -7.19 38.48 -1.53
CA GLN A 475 -7.23 39.95 -1.47
C GLN A 475 -6.77 40.47 -0.11
N LEU A 476 -7.21 39.86 1.00
CA LEU A 476 -6.72 40.17 2.35
C LEU A 476 -5.19 40.03 2.46
N ILE A 477 -4.60 39.04 1.76
CA ILE A 477 -3.15 38.83 1.70
C ILE A 477 -2.46 39.89 0.83
N ALA A 478 -3.03 40.23 -0.33
CA ALA A 478 -2.52 41.28 -1.22
C ALA A 478 -2.51 42.66 -0.54
N ASP A 479 -3.58 43.00 0.17
CA ASP A 479 -3.74 44.23 0.96
C ASP A 479 -2.96 44.23 2.28
N ARG A 480 -2.13 43.19 2.50
CA ARG A 480 -1.25 43.01 3.68
C ARG A 480 -2.00 42.93 5.03
N GLN A 481 -3.27 42.57 5.01
CA GLN A 481 -4.12 42.42 6.20
C GLN A 481 -3.86 41.07 6.91
N PHE A 482 -2.60 40.71 7.13
CA PHE A 482 -2.17 39.36 7.53
C PHE A 482 -2.78 38.89 8.87
N VAL A 483 -2.92 39.80 9.84
CA VAL A 483 -3.60 39.52 11.13
C VAL A 483 -5.07 39.15 10.90
N GLN A 484 -5.78 39.90 10.06
CA GLN A 484 -7.19 39.67 9.73
C GLN A 484 -7.37 38.39 8.91
N ALA A 485 -6.51 38.14 7.92
CA ALA A 485 -6.49 36.91 7.13
C ALA A 485 -6.33 35.66 8.01
N ARG A 486 -5.35 35.63 8.93
CA ARG A 486 -5.17 34.51 9.87
C ARG A 486 -6.34 34.40 10.85
N THR A 487 -6.84 35.51 11.40
CA THR A 487 -7.95 35.51 12.37
C THR A 487 -9.25 34.98 11.75
N LEU A 488 -9.65 35.48 10.57
CA LEU A 488 -10.86 35.03 9.89
C LEU A 488 -10.77 33.57 9.45
N TRP A 489 -9.59 33.11 9.03
CA TRP A 489 -9.36 31.72 8.65
C TRP A 489 -9.44 30.76 9.85
N GLN A 490 -8.83 31.12 10.99
CA GLN A 490 -8.94 30.35 12.23
C GLN A 490 -10.40 30.29 12.73
N LEU A 491 -11.09 31.43 12.74
CA LEU A 491 -12.50 31.51 13.14
C LEU A 491 -13.42 30.70 12.22
N SER A 492 -13.16 30.72 10.90
CA SER A 492 -13.94 29.93 9.93
C SER A 492 -13.73 28.43 10.13
N ARG A 493 -12.51 27.97 10.40
CA ARG A 493 -12.25 26.57 10.80
C ARG A 493 -13.03 26.22 12.07
N GLN A 494 -12.96 27.05 13.11
CA GLN A 494 -13.65 26.82 14.38
C GLN A 494 -15.19 26.75 14.23
N ASN A 495 -15.79 27.62 13.40
CA ASN A 495 -17.23 27.61 13.17
C ASN A 495 -17.67 26.39 12.35
N LEU A 496 -16.95 26.04 11.27
CA LEU A 496 -17.19 24.82 10.49
C LEU A 496 -17.10 23.55 11.37
N TRP A 497 -16.12 23.52 12.27
CA TRP A 497 -15.92 22.46 13.25
C TRP A 497 -16.98 22.40 14.35
N LYS A 498 -17.56 23.55 14.75
CA LYS A 498 -18.68 23.61 15.70
C LYS A 498 -19.99 23.11 15.08
N ASP A 499 -20.20 23.41 13.79
CA ASP A 499 -21.43 23.08 13.07
C ASP A 499 -21.42 21.68 12.43
N TYR A 500 -20.35 20.90 12.61
CA TYR A 500 -20.22 19.51 12.18
C TYR A 500 -21.42 18.65 12.67
N PRO A 501 -21.98 17.75 11.84
CA PRO A 501 -23.09 16.87 12.23
C PRO A 501 -22.61 15.68 13.09
N SER A 502 -21.90 15.95 14.20
CA SER A 502 -21.31 14.95 15.10
C SER A 502 -22.31 13.89 15.54
N ASP A 503 -23.53 14.31 15.83
CA ASP A 503 -24.59 13.48 16.42
C ASP A 503 -25.35 12.62 15.39
N LEU A 504 -24.96 12.70 14.11
CA LEU A 504 -25.64 12.07 12.96
C LEU A 504 -24.65 11.32 12.03
N LEU A 505 -23.45 10.99 12.52
CA LEU A 505 -22.37 10.39 11.74
C LEU A 505 -22.67 8.93 11.34
N VAL A 506 -23.04 8.73 10.08
CA VAL A 506 -23.38 7.41 9.53
C VAL A 506 -22.17 6.47 9.50
N ALA A 507 -22.24 5.36 10.26
CA ALA A 507 -21.31 4.25 10.07
C ALA A 507 -21.70 3.42 8.84
N LEU A 508 -20.83 3.41 7.84
CA LEU A 508 -20.83 2.36 6.82
C LEU A 508 -20.16 1.08 7.37
N PRO A 509 -20.34 -0.09 6.72
CA PRO A 509 -19.55 -1.29 7.02
C PRO A 509 -18.05 -1.02 6.96
N GLU A 510 -17.40 -0.95 8.11
CA GLU A 510 -16.00 -0.56 8.27
C GLU A 510 -15.37 -1.29 9.47
N VAL A 511 -14.06 -1.48 9.44
CA VAL A 511 -13.33 -1.97 10.63
C VAL A 511 -13.08 -0.79 11.57
N ARG A 512 -13.48 -0.92 12.84
CA ARG A 512 -13.34 0.10 13.89
C ARG A 512 -12.49 -0.49 15.00
N ALA A 513 -11.17 -0.44 14.79
CA ALA A 513 -10.22 -1.16 15.63
C ALA A 513 -9.68 -0.31 16.78
N MET A 514 -9.35 -0.94 17.91
CA MET A 514 -8.66 -0.27 19.03
C MET A 514 -7.56 -1.17 19.61
N TRP A 515 -6.38 -0.60 19.88
CA TRP A 515 -5.36 -1.28 20.67
C TRP A 515 -5.71 -1.21 22.15
N LEU A 516 -5.78 -2.38 22.80
CA LEU A 516 -5.97 -2.53 24.23
C LEU A 516 -4.61 -2.86 24.85
N ASP A 517 -4.01 -1.83 25.45
CA ASP A 517 -2.63 -1.81 25.93
C ASP A 517 -2.44 -2.50 27.29
N ARG A 518 -1.19 -2.93 27.55
CA ARG A 518 -0.74 -3.55 28.80
C ARG A 518 -0.96 -2.66 30.03
N GLY A 519 -0.95 -1.33 29.89
CA GLY A 519 -1.27 -0.41 31.00
C GLY A 519 -2.69 -0.64 31.49
N THR A 520 -3.65 -0.56 30.57
CA THR A 520 -5.07 -0.84 30.78
C THR A 520 -5.34 -2.28 31.24
N ILE A 521 -4.65 -3.27 30.67
CA ILE A 521 -4.78 -4.69 31.08
C ILE A 521 -4.32 -4.89 32.54
N VAL A 522 -3.15 -4.37 32.92
CA VAL A 522 -2.60 -4.49 34.27
C VAL A 522 -3.41 -3.67 35.29
N ALA A 523 -3.85 -2.47 34.93
CA ALA A 523 -4.73 -1.66 35.77
C ALA A 523 -6.11 -2.31 35.98
N SER A 524 -6.59 -3.09 34.99
CA SER A 524 -7.79 -3.90 35.14
C SER A 524 -7.56 -5.02 36.17
N GLY A 525 -6.56 -5.88 36.00
CA GLY A 525 -6.15 -6.87 37.00
C GLY A 525 -7.21 -7.92 37.43
N SER A 526 -8.39 -7.94 36.82
CA SER A 526 -9.45 -8.94 36.98
C SER A 526 -10.45 -8.86 35.82
N GLU A 527 -11.25 -9.91 35.62
CA GLU A 527 -12.22 -9.97 34.51
C GLU A 527 -13.37 -8.96 34.66
N GLU A 528 -13.84 -8.68 35.88
CA GLU A 528 -14.95 -7.75 36.15
C GLU A 528 -14.55 -6.28 35.95
N ARG A 529 -13.26 -5.97 36.12
CA ARG A 529 -12.72 -4.63 35.84
C ARG A 529 -12.35 -4.49 34.37
N LEU A 530 -11.82 -5.54 33.74
CA LEU A 530 -11.58 -5.61 32.30
C LEU A 530 -12.90 -5.52 31.51
N ALA A 531 -13.99 -6.13 32.01
CA ALA A 531 -15.33 -6.05 31.42
C ALA A 531 -15.76 -4.61 31.15
N ARG A 532 -15.54 -3.70 32.12
CA ARG A 532 -15.88 -2.27 31.98
C ARG A 532 -15.06 -1.54 30.93
N VAL A 533 -13.87 -2.02 30.59
CA VAL A 533 -13.10 -1.52 29.43
C VAL A 533 -13.76 -1.98 28.14
N PHE A 534 -14.13 -3.26 28.05
CA PHE A 534 -14.86 -3.81 26.90
C PHE A 534 -16.26 -3.20 26.73
N ASP A 535 -16.96 -2.84 27.81
CA ASP A 535 -18.24 -2.11 27.77
C ASP A 535 -18.07 -0.72 27.16
N ARG A 536 -17.04 0.04 27.57
CA ARG A 536 -16.74 1.37 27.01
C ARG A 536 -16.30 1.31 25.54
N MET A 537 -15.53 0.28 25.17
CA MET A 537 -15.17 0.04 23.76
C MET A 537 -16.41 -0.29 22.92
N ALA A 538 -17.29 -1.18 23.39
CA ALA A 538 -18.55 -1.50 22.71
C ALA A 538 -19.49 -0.28 22.59
N ALA A 539 -19.64 0.49 23.67
CA ALA A 539 -20.45 1.73 23.69
C ALA A 539 -19.84 2.89 22.88
N SER A 540 -18.62 2.71 22.38
CA SER A 540 -17.92 3.57 21.39
C SER A 540 -17.86 2.92 20.00
N GLY A 541 -18.61 1.83 19.78
CA GLY A 541 -18.69 1.13 18.50
C GLY A 541 -17.45 0.36 18.07
N VAL A 542 -16.42 0.18 18.91
CA VAL A 542 -15.26 -0.68 18.58
C VAL A 542 -15.76 -2.07 18.18
N ASN A 543 -15.24 -2.62 17.09
CA ASN A 543 -15.64 -3.94 16.58
C ASN A 543 -14.47 -4.95 16.48
N THR A 544 -13.24 -4.47 16.65
CA THR A 544 -12.01 -5.28 16.59
C THR A 544 -11.05 -4.79 17.66
N VAL A 545 -10.61 -5.66 18.57
CA VAL A 545 -9.69 -5.32 19.67
C VAL A 545 -8.33 -5.97 19.42
N PHE A 546 -7.28 -5.16 19.43
CA PHE A 546 -5.89 -5.62 19.36
C PHE A 546 -5.31 -5.66 20.78
N LEU A 547 -5.44 -6.81 21.46
CA LEU A 547 -5.05 -7.01 22.86
C LEU A 547 -3.53 -7.23 22.99
N GLU A 548 -2.81 -6.41 23.77
CA GLU A 548 -1.35 -6.54 23.97
C GLU A 548 -0.99 -7.87 24.68
N THR A 549 -0.85 -8.93 23.90
CA THR A 549 -0.84 -10.32 24.35
C THR A 549 0.57 -10.84 24.62
N VAL A 550 1.54 -10.41 23.82
CA VAL A 550 2.98 -10.67 24.03
C VAL A 550 3.73 -9.35 23.91
N ASN A 551 4.32 -8.88 25.00
CA ASN A 551 5.02 -7.60 25.07
C ASN A 551 6.39 -7.77 25.75
N ALA A 552 7.42 -7.08 25.26
CA ALA A 552 8.77 -7.09 25.87
C ALA A 552 9.32 -8.50 26.20
N GLY A 553 8.94 -9.53 25.44
CA GLY A 553 9.32 -10.93 25.66
C GLY A 553 8.46 -11.74 26.65
N TYR A 554 7.41 -11.14 27.24
CA TYR A 554 6.47 -11.82 28.13
C TYR A 554 5.08 -11.99 27.49
N PRO A 555 4.49 -13.20 27.47
CA PRO A 555 3.05 -13.36 27.28
C PRO A 555 2.28 -12.95 28.54
N ILE A 556 1.10 -12.37 28.38
CA ILE A 556 0.20 -12.03 29.51
C ILE A 556 -0.52 -13.26 30.10
N TYR A 557 -0.53 -14.37 29.36
CA TYR A 557 -1.22 -15.63 29.65
C TYR A 557 -0.21 -16.72 30.11
N PRO A 558 -0.66 -17.85 30.70
CA PRO A 558 0.21 -18.97 31.08
C PRO A 558 0.72 -19.75 29.85
N SER A 559 1.92 -19.43 29.40
CA SER A 559 2.57 -20.06 28.24
C SER A 559 3.44 -21.25 28.65
N ARG A 560 3.51 -22.28 27.78
CA ARG A 560 4.47 -23.39 27.86
C ARG A 560 5.67 -23.21 26.92
N VAL A 561 5.65 -22.17 26.09
CA VAL A 561 6.69 -21.86 25.09
C VAL A 561 7.62 -20.76 25.57
N ALA A 562 7.10 -19.69 26.15
CA ALA A 562 7.90 -18.57 26.65
C ALA A 562 8.57 -18.92 28.00
N PRO A 563 9.81 -18.46 28.28
CA PRO A 563 10.50 -18.78 29.54
C PRO A 563 9.80 -18.28 30.81
N GLN A 564 9.06 -17.17 30.72
CA GLN A 564 8.34 -16.54 31.84
C GLN A 564 7.08 -15.82 31.33
N SER A 565 5.93 -16.01 31.98
CA SER A 565 4.76 -15.14 31.80
C SER A 565 4.93 -13.79 32.53
N ASN A 566 4.22 -12.76 32.06
CA ASN A 566 4.33 -11.39 32.54
C ASN A 566 4.11 -11.29 34.07
N PRO A 567 5.08 -10.76 34.85
CA PRO A 567 4.95 -10.66 36.30
C PRO A 567 3.72 -9.85 36.76
N LEU A 568 3.25 -8.92 35.92
CA LEU A 568 2.15 -8.00 36.23
C LEU A 568 0.74 -8.58 35.99
N THR A 569 0.63 -9.79 35.42
CA THR A 569 -0.65 -10.48 35.18
C THR A 569 -0.75 -11.83 35.89
N ARG A 570 0.20 -12.13 36.79
CA ARG A 570 0.19 -13.36 37.60
C ARG A 570 -1.12 -13.51 38.40
N GLY A 571 -1.62 -14.75 38.47
CA GLY A 571 -2.84 -15.10 39.21
C GLY A 571 -4.12 -15.12 38.37
N TRP A 572 -4.11 -14.65 37.12
CA TRP A 572 -5.24 -14.73 36.20
C TRP A 572 -4.77 -14.90 34.74
N ASP A 573 -5.70 -15.14 33.82
CA ASP A 573 -5.45 -15.20 32.38
C ASP A 573 -6.24 -14.08 31.68
N PRO A 574 -5.60 -12.94 31.36
CA PRO A 574 -6.28 -11.82 30.71
C PRO A 574 -6.65 -12.11 29.26
N LEU A 575 -5.95 -13.03 28.57
CA LEU A 575 -6.26 -13.39 27.18
C LEU A 575 -7.55 -14.21 27.13
N ALA A 576 -7.69 -15.22 27.99
CA ALA A 576 -8.92 -16.00 28.12
C ALA A 576 -10.12 -15.12 28.51
N SER A 577 -9.90 -14.18 29.44
CA SER A 577 -10.93 -13.22 29.89
C SER A 577 -11.34 -12.26 28.77
N ALA A 578 -10.36 -11.63 28.11
CA ALA A 578 -10.60 -10.66 27.05
C ALA A 578 -11.36 -11.27 25.85
N ILE A 579 -11.06 -12.53 25.47
CA ILE A 579 -11.77 -13.21 24.37
C ILE A 579 -13.25 -13.41 24.72
N ARG A 580 -13.56 -13.86 25.95
CA ARG A 580 -14.96 -13.96 26.43
C ARG A 580 -15.67 -12.61 26.35
N LEU A 581 -15.02 -11.56 26.87
CA LEU A 581 -15.60 -10.22 26.94
C LEU A 581 -15.81 -9.58 25.56
N ALA A 582 -14.91 -9.83 24.60
CA ALA A 582 -15.05 -9.40 23.21
C ALA A 582 -16.22 -10.12 22.52
N HIS A 583 -16.24 -11.45 22.56
CA HIS A 583 -17.26 -12.27 21.89
C HIS A 583 -18.67 -12.05 22.46
N GLN A 584 -18.80 -11.85 23.78
CA GLN A 584 -20.06 -11.42 24.43
C GLN A 584 -20.64 -10.10 23.89
N ARG A 585 -19.80 -9.26 23.28
CA ARG A 585 -20.15 -7.92 22.77
C ARG A 585 -20.05 -7.83 21.25
N ASN A 586 -20.00 -8.97 20.56
CA ASN A 586 -19.84 -9.10 19.11
C ASN A 586 -18.57 -8.40 18.54
N MET A 587 -17.54 -8.22 19.36
CA MET A 587 -16.22 -7.73 18.93
C MET A 587 -15.30 -8.91 18.61
N GLU A 588 -14.50 -8.79 17.56
CA GLU A 588 -13.35 -9.67 17.36
C GLU A 588 -12.19 -9.29 18.28
N LEU A 589 -11.40 -10.30 18.68
CA LEU A 589 -10.13 -10.08 19.38
C LEU A 589 -8.98 -10.70 18.60
N HIS A 590 -8.04 -9.85 18.16
CA HIS A 590 -6.77 -10.30 17.59
C HIS A 590 -5.67 -10.13 18.64
N ALA A 591 -4.84 -11.16 18.83
CA ALA A 591 -3.74 -11.07 19.77
C ALA A 591 -2.60 -10.22 19.20
N TRP A 592 -2.37 -9.03 19.75
CA TRP A 592 -1.23 -8.18 19.43
C TRP A 592 0.04 -8.77 20.05
N VAL A 593 1.00 -9.07 19.18
CA VAL A 593 2.29 -9.67 19.54
C VAL A 593 3.42 -8.78 19.06
N TRP A 594 4.33 -8.44 19.98
CA TRP A 594 5.63 -7.88 19.62
C TRP A 594 6.46 -9.02 19.00
N VAL A 595 6.78 -8.92 17.72
CA VAL A 595 7.42 -10.01 16.97
C VAL A 595 8.89 -10.14 17.34
N PHE A 596 9.72 -9.15 16.97
CA PHE A 596 11.16 -9.22 17.23
C PHE A 596 11.60 -8.40 18.45
N ALA A 597 10.81 -7.44 18.94
CA ALA A 597 11.15 -6.66 20.14
C ALA A 597 10.91 -7.44 21.44
N VAL A 598 11.97 -7.65 22.21
CA VAL A 598 11.95 -8.35 23.52
C VAL A 598 12.78 -7.56 24.52
N GLY A 599 12.41 -7.52 25.81
CA GLY A 599 13.01 -6.59 26.76
C GLY A 599 12.64 -5.12 26.49
N ASN A 600 12.49 -4.32 27.55
CA ASN A 600 12.12 -2.91 27.43
C ASN A 600 12.47 -2.20 28.74
N THR A 601 13.35 -1.18 28.69
CA THR A 601 13.83 -0.47 29.89
C THR A 601 12.69 0.06 30.77
N ARG A 602 11.58 0.53 30.16
CA ARG A 602 10.40 1.02 30.89
C ARG A 602 9.55 -0.10 31.49
N HIS A 603 9.53 -1.29 30.87
CA HIS A 603 8.89 -2.46 31.47
C HIS A 603 9.70 -2.99 32.65
N ASN A 604 11.04 -2.99 32.52
CA ASN A 604 11.97 -3.41 33.58
C ASN A 604 11.72 -2.63 34.88
N THR A 605 11.59 -1.30 34.80
CA THR A 605 11.23 -0.43 35.95
C THR A 605 9.93 -0.87 36.64
N LEU A 606 8.91 -1.27 35.89
CA LEU A 606 7.60 -1.68 36.43
C LEU A 606 7.62 -3.06 37.11
N ILE A 607 8.62 -3.91 36.80
CA ILE A 607 8.80 -5.24 37.41
C ILE A 607 10.00 -5.30 38.36
N GLY A 608 10.58 -4.15 38.74
CA GLY A 608 11.73 -4.07 39.65
C GLY A 608 13.05 -4.62 39.10
N LYS A 609 13.15 -4.88 37.79
CA LYS A 609 14.40 -5.29 37.12
C LYS A 609 15.24 -4.05 36.75
N PRO A 610 16.58 -4.15 36.71
CA PRO A 610 17.45 -3.03 36.34
C PRO A 610 17.25 -2.64 34.87
N ALA A 611 17.61 -1.40 34.51
CA ALA A 611 17.36 -0.86 33.17
C ALA A 611 17.99 -1.72 32.05
N ASN A 612 19.21 -2.22 32.27
CA ASN A 612 19.96 -3.09 31.34
C ASN A 612 19.50 -4.56 31.29
N TYR A 613 18.38 -4.92 31.93
CA TYR A 613 17.82 -6.27 31.82
C TYR A 613 17.24 -6.54 30.42
N VAL A 614 17.78 -7.54 29.72
CA VAL A 614 17.46 -7.89 28.32
C VAL A 614 16.10 -8.60 28.12
N GLY A 615 15.30 -8.75 29.19
CA GLY A 615 14.05 -9.50 29.15
C GLY A 615 14.25 -11.03 29.22
N PRO A 616 13.16 -11.80 29.44
CA PRO A 616 13.25 -13.22 29.82
C PRO A 616 13.71 -14.13 28.68
N VAL A 617 13.47 -13.72 27.42
CA VAL A 617 13.86 -14.51 26.23
C VAL A 617 15.36 -14.44 26.01
N LEU A 618 15.99 -13.27 26.17
CA LEU A 618 17.44 -13.11 26.02
C LEU A 618 18.21 -13.41 27.32
N GLU A 619 17.55 -13.44 28.48
CA GLU A 619 18.09 -14.03 29.72
C GLU A 619 18.24 -15.56 29.58
N ALA A 620 17.30 -16.22 28.89
CA ALA A 620 17.33 -17.66 28.61
C ALA A 620 18.15 -18.05 27.37
N TYR A 621 18.14 -17.23 26.31
CA TYR A 621 18.79 -17.51 25.01
C TYR A 621 19.59 -16.29 24.50
N PRO A 622 20.74 -15.95 25.11
CA PRO A 622 21.52 -14.76 24.72
C PRO A 622 21.95 -14.76 23.24
N GLN A 623 22.17 -15.94 22.65
CA GLN A 623 22.58 -16.12 21.25
C GLN A 623 21.48 -15.78 20.22
N TRP A 624 20.26 -15.50 20.67
CA TRP A 624 19.16 -15.02 19.83
C TRP A 624 19.15 -13.49 19.66
N ALA A 625 20.04 -12.77 20.35
CA ALA A 625 20.11 -11.32 20.31
C ALA A 625 20.35 -10.77 18.89
N ASN A 626 19.59 -9.73 18.56
CA ASN A 626 19.91 -8.81 17.48
C ASN A 626 21.01 -7.85 17.98
N ILE A 627 22.13 -7.80 17.28
CA ILE A 627 23.35 -7.11 17.73
C ILE A 627 23.68 -5.98 16.77
N GLU A 628 24.09 -4.83 17.31
CA GLU A 628 24.63 -3.70 16.57
C GLU A 628 26.05 -3.98 16.04
N GLN A 629 26.52 -3.24 15.03
CA GLN A 629 27.89 -3.36 14.50
C GLN A 629 28.97 -3.17 15.58
N ASN A 630 28.69 -2.41 16.66
CA ASN A 630 29.59 -2.20 17.80
C ASN A 630 29.50 -3.28 18.92
N GLY A 631 28.60 -4.26 18.81
CA GLY A 631 28.34 -5.28 19.83
C GLY A 631 27.19 -5.00 20.81
N SER A 632 26.53 -3.84 20.75
CA SER A 632 25.38 -3.50 21.60
C SER A 632 24.16 -4.36 21.27
N ILE A 633 23.40 -4.73 22.30
CA ILE A 633 22.11 -5.44 22.19
C ILE A 633 20.93 -4.49 22.42
N PHE A 634 21.16 -3.36 23.11
CA PHE A 634 20.13 -2.34 23.38
C PHE A 634 20.06 -1.33 22.24
N ALA A 635 18.91 -1.28 21.57
CA ALA A 635 18.61 -0.26 20.58
C ALA A 635 18.32 1.11 21.24
N PRO A 636 18.57 2.24 20.54
CA PRO A 636 18.27 3.59 21.02
C PRO A 636 16.81 3.79 21.48
N GLU A 637 15.88 2.98 20.98
CA GLU A 637 14.47 2.99 21.38
C GLU A 637 14.16 2.28 22.74
N GLY A 638 15.19 1.97 23.53
CA GLY A 638 15.08 1.46 24.90
C GLY A 638 14.63 0.00 25.00
N LYS A 639 14.95 -0.81 23.98
CA LYS A 639 14.53 -2.22 23.85
C LYS A 639 15.70 -3.06 23.36
N THR A 640 15.64 -4.35 23.63
CA THR A 640 16.45 -5.35 22.93
C THR A 640 15.59 -6.01 21.84
N PHE A 641 16.20 -6.77 20.93
CA PHE A 641 15.49 -7.45 19.86
C PHE A 641 16.05 -8.87 19.67
N LEU A 642 15.21 -9.78 19.19
CA LEU A 642 15.62 -11.04 18.60
C LEU A 642 16.09 -10.79 17.15
N ASP A 643 17.02 -11.57 16.64
CA ASP A 643 17.47 -11.47 15.23
C ASP A 643 16.54 -12.24 14.27
N PRO A 644 15.86 -11.56 13.32
CA PRO A 644 15.07 -12.20 12.27
C PRO A 644 15.84 -13.22 11.42
N ALA A 645 17.15 -13.09 11.29
CA ALA A 645 18.00 -14.00 10.51
C ALA A 645 18.31 -15.32 11.23
N ASN A 646 17.96 -15.48 12.51
CA ASN A 646 18.17 -16.71 13.26
C ASN A 646 16.94 -17.65 13.11
N PRO A 647 17.10 -18.89 12.56
CA PRO A 647 15.99 -19.84 12.43
C PRO A 647 15.35 -20.23 13.78
N GLU A 648 16.13 -20.35 14.86
CA GLU A 648 15.62 -20.72 16.19
C GLU A 648 14.66 -19.65 16.74
N VAL A 649 14.94 -18.38 16.45
CA VAL A 649 14.06 -17.24 16.77
C VAL A 649 12.74 -17.36 16.03
N GLN A 650 12.78 -17.65 14.72
CA GLN A 650 11.55 -17.82 13.94
C GLN A 650 10.72 -18.99 14.47
N ASP A 651 11.35 -20.13 14.77
CA ASP A 651 10.67 -21.33 15.25
C ASP A 651 10.21 -21.22 16.71
N TYR A 652 10.84 -20.38 17.53
CA TYR A 652 10.30 -19.96 18.83
C TYR A 652 9.02 -19.13 18.68
N LEU A 653 9.05 -18.09 17.86
CA LEU A 653 7.90 -17.21 17.66
C LEU A 653 6.71 -17.96 17.02
N LEU A 654 6.97 -18.84 16.05
CA LEU A 654 5.94 -19.68 15.42
C LEU A 654 5.34 -20.72 16.38
N ARG A 655 6.14 -21.27 17.31
CA ARG A 655 5.60 -22.10 18.41
C ARG A 655 4.72 -21.28 19.37
N LEU A 656 5.11 -20.05 19.70
CA LEU A 656 4.34 -19.16 20.57
C LEU A 656 3.01 -18.75 19.90
N TYR A 657 3.01 -18.47 18.60
CA TYR A 657 1.79 -18.16 17.86
C TYR A 657 0.90 -19.40 17.66
N ARG A 658 1.50 -20.58 17.47
CA ARG A 658 0.80 -21.87 17.46
C ARG A 658 0.13 -22.16 18.81
N GLU A 659 0.77 -21.83 19.93
CA GLU A 659 0.15 -21.91 21.25
C GLU A 659 -1.07 -20.97 21.35
N ILE A 660 -0.93 -19.70 20.99
CA ILE A 660 -2.05 -18.74 20.96
C ILE A 660 -3.21 -19.25 20.09
N VAL A 661 -2.94 -19.63 18.83
CA VAL A 661 -3.98 -19.98 17.85
C VAL A 661 -4.64 -21.34 18.13
N THR A 662 -3.97 -22.27 18.82
CA THR A 662 -4.56 -23.57 19.17
C THR A 662 -5.26 -23.59 20.52
N GLN A 663 -4.73 -22.88 21.53
CA GLN A 663 -5.29 -22.90 22.89
C GLN A 663 -6.37 -21.82 23.10
N TYR A 664 -6.30 -20.70 22.36
CA TYR A 664 -7.20 -19.55 22.53
C TYR A 664 -8.03 -19.30 21.28
N LYS A 665 -9.31 -18.95 21.46
CA LYS A 665 -10.25 -18.66 20.37
C LYS A 665 -10.06 -17.27 19.74
N VAL A 666 -8.82 -16.79 19.58
CA VAL A 666 -8.52 -15.48 18.95
C VAL A 666 -8.99 -15.45 17.50
N ASP A 667 -9.51 -14.32 17.05
CA ASP A 667 -10.04 -14.15 15.68
C ASP A 667 -8.94 -13.78 14.67
N GLY A 668 -7.79 -13.33 15.19
CA GLY A 668 -6.59 -13.03 14.44
C GLY A 668 -5.32 -12.91 15.28
N LEU A 669 -4.20 -12.66 14.60
CA LEU A 669 -2.93 -12.20 15.15
C LEU A 669 -2.66 -10.80 14.62
N GLN A 670 -2.25 -9.88 15.49
CA GLN A 670 -1.78 -8.55 15.11
C GLN A 670 -0.26 -8.50 15.33
N LEU A 671 0.48 -8.23 14.27
CA LEU A 671 1.94 -8.21 14.23
C LEU A 671 2.45 -6.78 14.43
N ASP A 672 3.20 -6.56 15.50
CA ASP A 672 3.89 -5.29 15.79
C ASP A 672 5.36 -5.55 16.10
N TYR A 673 6.23 -4.55 15.96
CA TYR A 673 7.69 -4.73 15.94
C TYR A 673 8.14 -5.81 14.94
N ILE A 674 7.37 -5.99 13.86
CA ILE A 674 7.69 -6.82 12.69
C ILE A 674 8.69 -6.06 11.79
N ARG A 675 9.90 -5.90 12.32
CA ARG A 675 11.00 -5.08 11.78
C ARG A 675 12.29 -5.33 12.57
N TYR A 676 13.42 -4.85 12.04
CA TYR A 676 14.63 -4.61 12.83
C TYR A 676 14.43 -3.39 13.77
N PRO A 677 15.34 -3.15 14.74
CA PRO A 677 15.33 -1.94 15.57
C PRO A 677 15.25 -0.66 14.73
N ARG A 678 14.73 0.44 15.29
CA ARG A 678 14.83 1.73 14.59
C ARG A 678 16.28 2.22 14.67
N GLN A 679 16.85 2.41 13.50
CA GLN A 679 18.20 2.90 13.26
C GLN A 679 18.13 4.17 12.40
N ASP A 680 18.88 5.21 12.79
CA ASP A 680 19.02 6.43 11.99
C ASP A 680 20.39 6.41 11.29
N LEU A 681 20.47 6.94 10.06
CA LEU A 681 21.64 6.76 9.21
C LEU A 681 22.91 7.34 9.86
N GLY A 682 23.89 6.48 10.13
CA GLY A 682 25.16 6.84 10.77
C GLY A 682 25.16 6.88 12.30
N SER A 683 24.11 6.41 12.99
CA SER A 683 24.11 6.29 14.46
C SER A 683 24.37 4.87 14.97
N ALA A 684 23.60 3.89 14.50
CA ALA A 684 23.68 2.47 14.86
C ALA A 684 23.10 1.63 13.72
N ASP A 685 23.70 0.48 13.36
CA ASP A 685 23.13 -0.47 12.40
C ASP A 685 23.01 -1.85 13.05
N PHE A 686 21.83 -2.46 13.01
CA PHE A 686 21.48 -3.69 13.73
C PHE A 686 21.31 -4.90 12.81
N GLY A 687 21.73 -6.06 13.31
CA GLY A 687 21.67 -7.33 12.59
C GLY A 687 23.04 -7.99 12.42
N PHE A 688 24.06 -7.57 13.15
CA PHE A 688 25.41 -8.15 13.12
C PHE A 688 25.56 -9.37 14.02
N SER A 689 24.46 -10.13 14.23
CA SER A 689 24.53 -11.42 14.91
C SER A 689 25.49 -12.37 14.16
N PRO A 690 26.12 -13.34 14.85
CA PRO A 690 26.95 -14.34 14.18
C PRO A 690 26.21 -15.10 13.09
N VAL A 691 24.91 -15.37 13.28
CA VAL A 691 24.06 -16.09 12.32
C VAL A 691 23.78 -15.23 11.08
N ALA A 692 23.38 -13.97 11.26
CA ALA A 692 23.11 -13.05 10.17
C ALA A 692 24.37 -12.78 9.33
N ARG A 693 25.51 -12.53 9.98
CA ARG A 693 26.81 -12.33 9.33
C ARG A 693 27.23 -13.56 8.53
N SER A 694 27.16 -14.74 9.14
CA SER A 694 27.53 -16.00 8.48
C SER A 694 26.63 -16.29 7.26
N ARG A 695 25.32 -16.14 7.39
CA ARG A 695 24.37 -16.37 6.28
C ARG A 695 24.55 -15.36 5.13
N PHE A 696 24.86 -14.09 5.41
CA PHE A 696 25.16 -13.11 4.35
C PHE A 696 26.52 -13.36 3.69
N MET A 697 27.54 -13.76 4.47
CA MET A 697 28.85 -14.13 3.94
C MET A 697 28.77 -15.37 3.04
N GLN A 698 27.96 -16.37 3.40
CA GLN A 698 27.68 -17.54 2.55
C GLN A 698 27.01 -17.16 1.21
N LEU A 699 26.16 -16.13 1.20
CA LEU A 699 25.45 -15.68 -0.01
C LEU A 699 26.27 -14.73 -0.90
N THR A 700 27.32 -14.09 -0.39
CA THR A 700 28.00 -12.97 -1.07
C THR A 700 29.53 -13.02 -1.07
N GLY A 701 30.14 -13.92 -0.27
CA GLY A 701 31.58 -13.94 0.01
C GLY A 701 32.06 -12.85 0.98
N VAL A 702 31.18 -11.96 1.47
CA VAL A 702 31.55 -10.78 2.27
C VAL A 702 30.91 -10.82 3.65
N ASP A 703 31.72 -10.75 4.72
CA ASP A 703 31.22 -10.49 6.08
C ASP A 703 30.71 -9.04 6.16
N PRO A 704 29.43 -8.81 6.50
CA PRO A 704 28.86 -7.46 6.44
C PRO A 704 29.47 -6.51 7.48
N VAL A 705 30.20 -7.00 8.49
CA VAL A 705 30.91 -6.12 9.45
C VAL A 705 31.91 -5.18 8.78
N ASN A 706 32.44 -5.59 7.62
CA ASN A 706 33.39 -4.82 6.81
C ASN A 706 32.70 -3.87 5.81
N LEU A 707 31.36 -3.83 5.78
CA LEU A 707 30.62 -2.94 4.90
C LEU A 707 30.44 -1.55 5.52
N SER A 708 30.32 -0.56 4.63
CA SER A 708 29.98 0.82 4.93
C SER A 708 28.84 1.26 4.01
N PRO A 709 27.94 2.16 4.44
CA PRO A 709 26.93 2.78 3.57
C PRO A 709 27.50 3.44 2.29
N ASN A 710 28.80 3.76 2.29
CA ASN A 710 29.50 4.26 1.10
C ASN A 710 29.62 3.20 -0.02
N ASN A 711 29.71 1.90 0.32
CA ASN A 711 29.61 0.81 -0.64
C ASN A 711 28.13 0.52 -0.93
N ARG A 712 27.48 1.44 -1.65
CA ARG A 712 26.01 1.50 -1.81
C ARG A 712 25.40 0.18 -2.30
N SER A 713 26.06 -0.53 -3.21
CA SER A 713 25.55 -1.78 -3.80
C SER A 713 25.52 -2.94 -2.80
N LEU A 714 26.64 -3.18 -2.08
CA LEU A 714 26.66 -4.23 -1.06
C LEU A 714 25.89 -3.83 0.20
N TRP A 715 25.84 -2.54 0.55
CA TRP A 715 24.99 -2.03 1.63
C TRP A 715 23.50 -2.22 1.33
N TRP A 716 23.09 -2.01 0.07
CA TRP A 716 21.74 -2.32 -0.37
C TRP A 716 21.46 -3.83 -0.32
N ALA A 717 22.38 -4.68 -0.78
CA ALA A 717 22.25 -6.13 -0.66
C ALA A 717 22.11 -6.60 0.81
N TRP A 718 22.86 -6.00 1.74
CA TRP A 718 22.74 -6.25 3.19
C TRP A 718 21.40 -5.76 3.77
N THR A 719 20.88 -4.64 3.27
CA THR A 719 19.57 -4.09 3.64
C THR A 719 18.43 -5.00 3.15
N GLU A 720 18.50 -5.45 1.89
CA GLU A 720 17.57 -6.40 1.28
C GLU A 720 17.62 -7.78 1.97
N PHE A 721 18.81 -8.32 2.26
CA PHE A 721 18.95 -9.59 2.97
C PHE A 721 18.21 -9.56 4.33
N ARG A 722 18.41 -8.51 5.13
CA ARG A 722 17.73 -8.30 6.40
C ARG A 722 16.21 -8.17 6.22
N ALA A 723 15.75 -7.38 5.27
CA ALA A 723 14.33 -7.23 4.95
C ALA A 723 13.68 -8.55 4.50
N GLN A 724 14.41 -9.37 3.74
CA GLN A 724 13.95 -10.68 3.28
C GLN A 724 13.77 -11.67 4.44
N GLN A 725 14.53 -11.57 5.54
CA GLN A 725 14.28 -12.40 6.72
C GLN A 725 12.92 -12.07 7.36
N VAL A 726 12.58 -10.78 7.47
CA VAL A 726 11.27 -10.33 7.95
C VAL A 726 10.16 -10.78 7.00
N ASN A 727 10.35 -10.64 5.68
CA ASN A 727 9.37 -11.07 4.68
C ASN A 727 9.13 -12.59 4.70
N GLN A 728 10.18 -13.40 4.80
CA GLN A 728 10.08 -14.85 4.93
C GLN A 728 9.34 -15.23 6.21
N PHE A 729 9.60 -14.54 7.31
CA PHE A 729 8.88 -14.77 8.57
C PHE A 729 7.38 -14.42 8.47
N VAL A 730 7.00 -13.29 7.85
CA VAL A 730 5.57 -12.94 7.64
C VAL A 730 4.88 -13.99 6.76
N GLY A 731 5.52 -14.43 5.67
CA GLY A 731 5.03 -15.53 4.83
C GLY A 731 4.88 -16.85 5.60
N ARG A 732 5.81 -17.20 6.49
CA ARG A 732 5.70 -18.38 7.37
C ARG A 732 4.55 -18.26 8.36
N VAL A 733 4.42 -17.14 9.07
CA VAL A 733 3.29 -16.89 9.98
C VAL A 733 1.97 -17.00 9.22
N SER A 734 1.90 -16.41 8.02
CA SER A 734 0.73 -16.48 7.15
C SER A 734 0.34 -17.91 6.79
N LYS A 735 1.29 -18.70 6.28
CA LYS A 735 1.08 -20.08 5.87
C LYS A 735 0.80 -21.01 7.06
N GLU A 736 1.67 -21.01 8.07
CA GLU A 736 1.61 -21.96 9.18
C GLU A 736 0.42 -21.71 10.11
N MET A 737 0.03 -20.45 10.36
CA MET A 737 -1.10 -20.16 11.25
C MET A 737 -2.45 -20.32 10.56
N ARG A 738 -2.57 -19.98 9.26
CA ARG A 738 -3.79 -20.25 8.48
C ARG A 738 -3.98 -21.75 8.21
N ALA A 739 -2.91 -22.55 8.12
CA ALA A 739 -3.02 -24.02 8.07
C ALA A 739 -3.62 -24.64 9.35
N ILE A 740 -3.49 -23.97 10.51
CA ILE A 740 -4.12 -24.39 11.78
C ILE A 740 -5.56 -23.86 11.86
N LYS A 741 -5.77 -22.59 11.47
CA LYS A 741 -7.07 -21.92 11.50
C LYS A 741 -7.27 -21.11 10.21
N PRO A 742 -7.91 -21.67 9.16
CA PRO A 742 -7.99 -21.03 7.83
C PRO A 742 -8.59 -19.62 7.83
N ASN A 743 -9.53 -19.36 8.74
CA ASN A 743 -10.19 -18.07 8.92
C ASN A 743 -9.46 -17.13 9.92
N LEU A 744 -8.22 -17.40 10.30
CA LEU A 744 -7.43 -16.51 11.15
C LEU A 744 -7.04 -15.24 10.38
N MET A 745 -7.41 -14.08 10.93
CA MET A 745 -6.95 -12.78 10.41
C MET A 745 -5.50 -12.53 10.82
N ILE A 746 -4.71 -11.93 9.93
CA ILE A 746 -3.33 -11.54 10.23
C ILE A 746 -3.19 -10.07 9.86
N SER A 747 -2.95 -9.21 10.83
CA SER A 747 -2.90 -7.75 10.66
C SER A 747 -1.53 -7.21 11.08
N ALA A 748 -1.08 -6.07 10.54
CA ALA A 748 0.26 -5.55 10.83
C ALA A 748 0.29 -4.05 11.16
N ALA A 749 0.97 -3.68 12.24
CA ALA A 749 1.34 -2.30 12.56
C ALA A 749 2.61 -1.92 11.79
N VAL A 750 2.55 -0.83 11.04
CA VAL A 750 3.65 -0.40 10.15
C VAL A 750 3.93 1.08 10.26
N PHE A 751 5.13 1.49 9.86
CA PHE A 751 5.43 2.91 9.66
C PHE A 751 4.83 3.42 8.33
N PRO A 752 4.21 4.62 8.30
CA PRO A 752 3.69 5.25 7.09
C PRO A 752 4.79 5.80 6.15
N TRP A 753 6.06 5.75 6.56
CA TRP A 753 7.15 6.35 5.80
C TRP A 753 7.39 5.67 4.44
N LYS A 754 8.12 6.38 3.56
CA LYS A 754 8.46 5.93 2.21
C LYS A 754 9.28 4.64 2.24
N PHE A 755 9.05 3.76 1.25
CA PHE A 755 9.71 2.46 1.07
C PHE A 755 11.22 2.46 1.39
N ASN A 756 12.01 3.27 0.68
CA ASN A 756 13.47 3.37 0.87
C ASN A 756 13.87 3.76 2.31
N GLU A 757 13.05 4.59 2.97
CA GLU A 757 13.33 5.06 4.32
C GLU A 757 13.07 3.98 5.37
N ARG A 758 11.95 3.24 5.26
CA ARG A 758 11.71 2.07 6.13
C ARG A 758 12.73 0.97 5.91
N LEU A 759 13.12 0.70 4.66
CA LEU A 759 14.15 -0.29 4.38
C LEU A 759 15.48 0.09 5.02
N SER A 760 15.92 1.35 4.83
CA SER A 760 17.19 1.81 5.40
C SER A 760 17.19 1.94 6.93
N ARG A 761 16.05 2.32 7.54
CA ARG A 761 15.95 2.64 8.98
C ARG A 761 15.40 1.52 9.88
N MET A 762 14.87 0.43 9.32
CA MET A 762 14.30 -0.70 10.10
C MET A 762 14.00 -1.98 9.30
N GLN A 763 14.33 -2.03 8.00
CA GLN A 763 14.11 -3.18 7.11
C GLN A 763 12.65 -3.69 7.07
N GLN A 764 11.68 -2.80 7.27
CA GLN A 764 10.24 -3.11 7.21
C GLN A 764 9.71 -2.94 5.77
N ASN A 765 9.36 -4.06 5.11
CA ASN A 765 8.95 -4.11 3.71
C ASN A 765 7.48 -4.60 3.58
N TRP A 766 6.53 -3.80 4.07
CA TRP A 766 5.12 -4.22 4.11
C TRP A 766 4.48 -4.31 2.72
N GLU A 767 5.02 -3.61 1.72
CA GLU A 767 4.65 -3.74 0.31
C GLU A 767 4.77 -5.19 -0.18
N ASN A 768 5.77 -5.94 0.31
CA ASN A 768 5.94 -7.36 -0.01
C ASN A 768 4.82 -8.24 0.58
N TRP A 769 4.31 -7.90 1.77
CA TRP A 769 3.30 -8.71 2.47
C TRP A 769 1.90 -8.46 1.91
N VAL A 770 1.57 -7.20 1.60
CA VAL A 770 0.24 -6.83 1.07
C VAL A 770 0.05 -7.28 -0.38
N SER A 771 1.08 -7.16 -1.22
CA SER A 771 1.01 -7.58 -2.64
C SER A 771 0.82 -9.10 -2.81
N LYS A 772 1.26 -9.89 -1.83
CA LYS A 772 1.05 -11.36 -1.78
C LYS A 772 -0.21 -11.81 -1.03
N GLY A 773 -0.91 -10.92 -0.32
CA GLY A 773 -2.00 -11.29 0.60
C GLY A 773 -1.54 -12.07 1.84
N GLU A 774 -0.27 -11.95 2.23
CA GLU A 774 0.27 -12.58 3.45
C GLU A 774 -0.44 -12.02 4.71
N ILE A 775 -0.86 -10.75 4.67
CA ILE A 775 -1.67 -10.09 5.71
C ILE A 775 -3.04 -9.64 5.18
N ASP A 776 -4.02 -9.55 6.08
CA ASP A 776 -5.41 -9.13 5.84
C ASP A 776 -5.65 -7.63 6.01
N MET A 777 -4.97 -7.01 6.97
CA MET A 777 -5.16 -5.60 7.34
C MET A 777 -3.81 -4.92 7.53
N LEU A 778 -3.67 -3.72 6.94
CA LEU A 778 -2.51 -2.86 7.12
C LEU A 778 -2.90 -1.65 7.97
N MET A 779 -2.26 -1.49 9.14
CA MET A 779 -2.44 -0.34 10.01
C MET A 779 -1.17 0.51 10.05
N PRO A 780 -1.05 1.54 9.19
CA PRO A 780 0.02 2.52 9.32
C PRO A 780 -0.18 3.37 10.57
N MET A 781 0.88 3.54 11.34
CA MET A 781 0.93 4.38 12.54
C MET A 781 1.00 5.87 12.15
N THR A 782 -0.09 6.38 11.59
CA THR A 782 -0.27 7.75 11.09
C THR A 782 -0.49 8.75 12.24
N TYR A 783 0.44 8.76 13.20
CA TYR A 783 0.30 9.43 14.50
C TYR A 783 0.58 10.94 14.46
N VAL A 784 -0.19 11.67 13.65
CA VAL A 784 -0.13 13.13 13.50
C VAL A 784 -1.41 13.77 14.03
N GLY A 785 -1.27 14.85 14.81
CA GLY A 785 -2.40 15.48 15.49
C GLY A 785 -3.30 16.36 14.61
N GLU A 786 -2.76 16.98 13.56
CA GLU A 786 -3.53 17.84 12.65
C GLU A 786 -4.08 17.04 11.46
N THR A 787 -5.39 17.11 11.22
CA THR A 787 -6.12 16.43 10.13
C THR A 787 -5.51 16.72 8.76
N SER A 788 -5.22 17.99 8.46
CA SER A 788 -4.60 18.43 7.19
C SER A 788 -3.28 17.69 6.91
N ARG A 789 -2.43 17.59 7.92
CA ARG A 789 -1.11 16.95 7.83
C ARG A 789 -1.21 15.43 7.85
N PHE A 790 -2.08 14.88 8.70
CA PHE A 790 -2.44 13.45 8.75
C PHE A 790 -2.85 12.92 7.36
N ILE A 791 -3.79 13.61 6.70
CA ILE A 791 -4.23 13.27 5.33
C ILE A 791 -3.05 13.33 4.34
N ARG A 792 -2.33 14.46 4.27
CA ARG A 792 -1.42 14.75 3.16
C ARG A 792 -0.03 14.13 3.29
N GLN A 793 0.49 13.98 4.50
CA GLN A 793 1.86 13.46 4.73
C GLN A 793 1.90 11.98 5.05
N GLU A 794 0.88 11.44 5.74
CA GLU A 794 0.92 10.08 6.28
C GLU A 794 -0.06 9.14 5.53
N VAL A 795 -1.35 9.52 5.44
CA VAL A 795 -2.39 8.64 4.87
C VAL A 795 -2.33 8.54 3.35
N LYS A 796 -2.45 9.65 2.60
CA LYS A 796 -2.46 9.64 1.12
C LYS A 796 -1.21 8.96 0.51
N PRO A 797 0.02 9.19 1.01
CA PRO A 797 1.21 8.50 0.49
C PRO A 797 1.22 7.00 0.77
N THR A 798 0.82 6.56 1.97
CA THR A 798 0.73 5.13 2.30
C THR A 798 -0.33 4.43 1.44
N LEU A 799 -1.50 5.04 1.29
CA LEU A 799 -2.60 4.51 0.48
C LEU A 799 -2.19 4.37 -0.99
N THR A 800 -1.44 5.34 -1.53
CA THR A 800 -0.86 5.27 -2.88
C THR A 800 0.08 4.07 -3.04
N ALA A 801 0.87 3.74 -2.02
CA ALA A 801 1.80 2.61 -2.02
C ALA A 801 1.12 1.24 -1.75
N VAL A 802 -0.06 1.20 -1.12
CA VAL A 802 -0.92 0.01 -1.08
C VAL A 802 -1.50 -0.29 -2.47
N GLY A 803 -1.98 0.75 -3.16
CA GLY A 803 -2.50 0.64 -4.53
C GLY A 803 -3.63 -0.39 -4.64
N GLN A 804 -3.48 -1.32 -5.59
CA GLN A 804 -4.47 -2.35 -5.87
C GLN A 804 -4.32 -3.65 -5.04
N SER A 805 -3.43 -3.66 -4.04
CA SER A 805 -3.15 -4.86 -3.21
C SER A 805 -4.41 -5.38 -2.49
N PRO A 806 -4.59 -6.72 -2.34
CA PRO A 806 -5.76 -7.32 -1.70
C PRO A 806 -5.67 -7.27 -0.16
N VAL A 807 -5.60 -6.07 0.41
CA VAL A 807 -5.49 -5.81 1.85
C VAL A 807 -6.51 -4.75 2.27
N LEU A 808 -7.05 -4.85 3.48
CA LEU A 808 -7.86 -3.79 4.06
C LEU A 808 -6.96 -2.70 4.66
N PHE A 809 -7.26 -1.43 4.36
CA PHE A 809 -6.45 -0.29 4.79
C PHE A 809 -7.11 0.47 5.95
N LEU A 810 -6.42 0.52 7.11
CA LEU A 810 -6.93 1.01 8.39
C LEU A 810 -5.96 2.03 9.03
N PRO A 811 -5.99 3.32 8.65
CA PRO A 811 -5.13 4.35 9.27
C PRO A 811 -5.20 4.37 10.80
N GLY A 812 -4.04 4.49 11.46
CA GLY A 812 -3.89 4.51 12.90
C GLY A 812 -3.84 5.94 13.45
N MET A 813 -4.78 6.30 14.32
CA MET A 813 -4.81 7.58 15.03
C MET A 813 -4.28 7.43 16.45
N LEU A 814 -3.33 8.29 16.86
CA LEU A 814 -2.84 8.38 18.24
C LEU A 814 -3.72 9.36 19.01
N ILE A 815 -4.62 8.84 19.84
CA ILE A 815 -5.66 9.65 20.48
C ILE A 815 -5.23 10.33 21.79
N ARG A 816 -4.03 10.03 22.32
CA ARG A 816 -3.57 10.52 23.65
C ARG A 816 -3.69 12.03 23.84
N ASP A 817 -2.98 12.77 23.01
CA ASP A 817 -2.85 14.23 23.08
C ASP A 817 -3.68 14.93 21.97
N LEU A 818 -4.54 14.16 21.29
CA LEU A 818 -5.35 14.62 20.16
C LEU A 818 -6.50 15.50 20.66
N PRO A 819 -6.75 16.69 20.09
CA PRO A 819 -7.96 17.47 20.38
C PRO A 819 -9.23 16.70 19.99
N ASP A 820 -10.33 16.90 20.74
CA ASP A 820 -11.62 16.26 20.45
C ASP A 820 -12.10 16.53 19.01
N ILE A 821 -11.88 17.74 18.51
CA ILE A 821 -12.24 18.12 17.15
C ILE A 821 -11.36 17.48 16.06
N GLU A 822 -10.07 17.26 16.33
CA GLU A 822 -9.19 16.59 15.38
C GLU A 822 -9.50 15.09 15.32
N LEU A 823 -9.99 14.45 16.39
CA LEU A 823 -10.54 13.09 16.29
C LEU A 823 -11.75 13.05 15.35
N LEU A 824 -12.70 13.96 15.53
CA LEU A 824 -13.91 14.05 14.69
C LEU A 824 -13.55 14.28 13.21
N ASP A 825 -12.65 15.21 12.93
CA ASP A 825 -12.29 15.60 11.57
C ASP A 825 -11.37 14.58 10.88
N GLN A 826 -10.47 13.89 11.62
CA GLN A 826 -9.73 12.74 11.10
C GLN A 826 -10.65 11.54 10.81
N LEU A 827 -11.63 11.23 11.67
CA LEU A 827 -12.60 10.14 11.44
C LEU A 827 -13.38 10.35 10.14
N GLN A 828 -13.90 11.55 9.91
CA GLN A 828 -14.60 11.86 8.65
C GLN A 828 -13.65 11.87 7.46
N ALA A 829 -12.44 12.42 7.60
CA ALA A 829 -11.44 12.40 6.53
C ALA A 829 -11.06 10.98 6.08
N ILE A 830 -11.01 10.00 6.99
CA ILE A 830 -10.77 8.59 6.64
C ILE A 830 -11.97 8.02 5.85
N ARG A 831 -13.21 8.35 6.24
CA ARG A 831 -14.45 7.91 5.56
C ARG A 831 -14.65 8.53 4.17
N ASP A 832 -13.97 9.64 3.89
CA ASP A 832 -13.96 10.31 2.59
C ASP A 832 -12.71 9.98 1.74
N LEU A 833 -11.86 9.05 2.22
CA LEU A 833 -10.73 8.45 1.51
C LEU A 833 -11.00 6.96 1.16
N PRO A 834 -10.17 6.32 0.31
CA PRO A 834 -10.30 4.89 -0.02
C PRO A 834 -9.98 3.89 1.12
N ALA A 835 -10.47 4.13 2.34
CA ALA A 835 -10.17 3.32 3.52
C ALA A 835 -11.25 2.26 3.82
N SER A 836 -10.81 1.12 4.34
CA SER A 836 -11.67 0.00 4.77
C SER A 836 -12.15 0.15 6.22
N GLY A 837 -11.56 1.09 6.96
CA GLY A 837 -11.80 1.33 8.38
C GLY A 837 -10.72 2.23 8.98
N TYR A 838 -10.62 2.23 10.30
CA TYR A 838 -9.61 2.97 11.07
C TYR A 838 -9.17 2.18 12.30
N SER A 839 -8.07 2.61 12.92
CA SER A 839 -7.56 2.03 14.17
C SER A 839 -7.16 3.11 15.19
N LEU A 840 -7.43 2.87 16.48
CA LEU A 840 -7.25 3.84 17.57
C LEU A 840 -6.20 3.37 18.57
N PHE A 841 -5.14 4.16 18.78
CA PHE A 841 -4.09 3.91 19.76
C PHE A 841 -4.18 4.91 20.93
N ALA A 842 -4.57 4.53 22.14
CA ALA A 842 -4.97 3.21 22.64
C ALA A 842 -6.06 3.35 23.72
N ALA A 843 -6.57 2.23 24.24
CA ALA A 843 -7.66 2.16 25.21
C ALA A 843 -7.41 2.99 26.50
N GLU A 844 -6.16 3.09 26.98
CA GLU A 844 -5.74 3.97 28.10
C GLU A 844 -6.19 5.44 27.89
N HIS A 845 -6.39 5.86 26.65
CA HIS A 845 -6.65 7.25 26.25
C HIS A 845 -8.08 7.49 25.74
N LEU A 846 -8.93 6.47 25.75
CA LEU A 846 -10.36 6.63 25.49
C LEU A 846 -10.98 7.45 26.63
N ARG A 847 -11.23 8.74 26.42
CA ARG A 847 -11.90 9.66 27.36
C ARG A 847 -13.38 9.86 27.03
N PRO A 848 -14.24 10.28 27.98
CA PRO A 848 -15.69 10.36 27.75
C PRO A 848 -16.14 11.21 26.56
N SER A 849 -15.40 12.26 26.17
CA SER A 849 -15.70 13.04 24.97
C SER A 849 -15.42 12.28 23.67
N PHE A 850 -14.33 11.50 23.61
CA PHE A 850 -14.07 10.57 22.51
C PHE A 850 -15.12 9.46 22.46
N GLU A 851 -15.53 8.90 23.60
CA GLU A 851 -16.65 7.93 23.65
C GLU A 851 -17.92 8.53 23.03
N ASN A 852 -18.22 9.80 23.31
CA ASN A 852 -19.39 10.47 22.76
C ASN A 852 -19.31 10.66 21.24
N ILE A 853 -18.16 11.12 20.73
CA ILE A 853 -17.89 11.26 19.28
C ILE A 853 -18.01 9.91 18.57
N LEU A 854 -17.36 8.87 19.11
CA LEU A 854 -17.35 7.52 18.54
C LEU A 854 -18.73 6.84 18.64
N ARG A 855 -19.50 7.10 19.70
CA ARG A 855 -20.87 6.61 19.86
C ARG A 855 -21.81 7.19 18.82
N HIS A 856 -21.74 8.49 18.54
CA HIS A 856 -22.55 9.06 17.48
C HIS A 856 -22.04 8.70 16.07
N ALA A 857 -20.77 8.29 15.96
CA ALA A 857 -20.19 7.72 14.75
C ALA A 857 -20.59 6.25 14.46
N HIS A 858 -21.61 5.68 15.14
CA HIS A 858 -22.22 4.41 14.75
C HIS A 858 -23.72 4.30 15.06
N THR A 859 -24.40 3.42 14.34
CA THR A 859 -25.81 3.07 14.56
C THR A 859 -25.95 1.81 15.41
N ASN A 860 -26.87 1.83 16.36
CA ASN A 860 -27.27 0.66 17.15
C ASN A 860 -28.33 -0.17 16.40
N GLN A 861 -27.91 -1.18 15.62
CA GLN A 861 -28.75 -2.34 15.30
C GLN A 861 -27.94 -3.53 14.76
N ASP A 862 -28.62 -4.67 14.61
CA ASP A 862 -28.05 -6.01 14.67
C ASP A 862 -27.13 -6.42 13.50
N ALA A 863 -26.21 -7.34 13.82
CA ALA A 863 -25.29 -8.01 12.88
C ALA A 863 -24.41 -7.07 12.03
N GLN A 864 -23.53 -6.30 12.69
CA GLN A 864 -22.55 -5.45 12.02
C GLN A 864 -21.74 -6.21 10.94
N ILE A 865 -21.79 -5.70 9.71
CA ILE A 865 -21.07 -6.29 8.58
C ILE A 865 -19.58 -5.92 8.66
N LEU A 866 -18.76 -6.86 9.14
CA LEU A 866 -17.30 -6.73 9.14
C LEU A 866 -16.71 -6.94 7.73
N PRO A 867 -16.01 -5.97 7.13
CA PRO A 867 -15.52 -6.07 5.75
C PRO A 867 -14.61 -7.27 5.48
N HIS A 868 -13.80 -7.72 6.46
CA HIS A 868 -12.94 -8.89 6.32
C HIS A 868 -13.68 -10.23 6.42
N ARG A 869 -14.87 -10.27 7.04
CA ARG A 869 -15.70 -11.49 7.15
C ARG A 869 -16.74 -11.60 6.05
N ARG A 870 -17.28 -10.47 5.59
CA ARG A 870 -18.34 -10.41 4.57
C ARG A 870 -18.06 -9.32 3.53
N PRO A 871 -16.94 -9.39 2.77
CA PRO A 871 -16.50 -8.32 1.88
C PRO A 871 -17.57 -7.90 0.87
N PHE A 872 -18.22 -8.85 0.20
CA PHE A 872 -19.23 -8.51 -0.82
C PHE A 872 -20.50 -7.88 -0.22
N ALA A 873 -20.87 -8.23 1.02
CA ALA A 873 -21.96 -7.57 1.74
C ALA A 873 -21.57 -6.14 2.16
N ALA A 874 -20.34 -5.94 2.62
CA ALA A 874 -19.82 -4.62 2.97
C ALA A 874 -19.69 -3.72 1.73
N ALA A 875 -19.24 -4.27 0.60
CA ALA A 875 -19.15 -3.60 -0.69
C ALA A 875 -20.53 -3.18 -1.21
N GLN A 876 -21.51 -4.10 -1.22
CA GLN A 876 -22.88 -3.78 -1.61
C GLN A 876 -23.48 -2.69 -0.70
N ALA A 877 -23.44 -2.86 0.63
CA ALA A 877 -24.06 -1.91 1.55
C ALA A 877 -23.40 -0.52 1.54
N ARG A 878 -22.07 -0.43 1.35
CA ARG A 878 -21.38 0.85 1.08
C ARG A 878 -21.88 1.50 -0.22
N TYR A 879 -22.08 0.70 -1.27
CA TYR A 879 -22.57 1.20 -2.56
C TYR A 879 -24.04 1.66 -2.49
N THR A 880 -24.91 0.90 -1.82
CA THR A 880 -26.32 1.28 -1.64
C THR A 880 -26.45 2.61 -0.89
N ALA A 881 -25.63 2.86 0.15
CA ALA A 881 -25.61 4.15 0.84
C ALA A 881 -25.13 5.32 -0.05
N LEU A 882 -24.07 5.09 -0.85
CA LEU A 882 -23.57 6.07 -1.83
C LEU A 882 -24.63 6.39 -2.91
N LYS A 883 -25.35 5.36 -3.39
CA LYS A 883 -26.47 5.50 -4.34
C LYS A 883 -27.65 6.27 -3.74
N GLN A 884 -27.97 6.08 -2.46
CA GLN A 884 -28.99 6.86 -1.75
C GLN A 884 -28.61 8.34 -1.61
N GLU A 885 -27.33 8.65 -1.33
CA GLU A 885 -26.82 10.03 -1.27
C GLU A 885 -26.99 10.76 -2.62
N TRP A 886 -26.64 10.10 -3.72
CA TRP A 886 -26.86 10.59 -5.08
C TRP A 886 -28.34 10.81 -5.42
N GLN A 887 -29.21 9.85 -5.04
CA GLN A 887 -30.65 9.96 -5.25
C GLN A 887 -31.26 11.11 -4.43
N ALA A 888 -30.79 11.36 -3.21
CA ALA A 888 -31.23 12.49 -2.39
C ALA A 888 -30.80 13.83 -3.00
N LEU A 889 -29.52 13.97 -3.41
CA LEU A 889 -29.03 15.19 -4.04
C LEU A 889 -29.76 15.50 -5.36
N LEU A 890 -30.09 14.46 -6.17
CA LEU A 890 -30.95 14.63 -7.34
C LEU A 890 -32.38 15.08 -6.98
N LYS A 891 -33.01 14.43 -6.00
CA LYS A 891 -34.37 14.76 -5.55
C LYS A 891 -34.53 16.21 -5.08
N TYR A 892 -33.49 16.78 -4.47
CA TYR A 892 -33.46 18.16 -4.00
C TYR A 892 -32.83 19.15 -5.00
N ASN A 893 -32.52 18.71 -6.23
CA ASN A 893 -31.89 19.52 -7.28
C ASN A 893 -30.56 20.19 -6.85
N LEU A 894 -29.73 19.44 -6.13
CA LEU A 894 -28.45 19.86 -5.55
C LEU A 894 -27.22 19.32 -6.31
N LEU A 895 -27.41 18.82 -7.54
CA LEU A 895 -26.34 18.37 -8.46
C LEU A 895 -26.42 19.12 -9.79
N TRP A 896 -25.27 19.47 -10.37
CA TRP A 896 -25.19 20.01 -11.72
C TRP A 896 -24.77 18.96 -12.75
N VAL A 897 -25.74 18.26 -13.34
CA VAL A 897 -25.53 17.23 -14.37
C VAL A 897 -26.43 17.49 -15.58
N LYS A 898 -25.88 17.40 -16.80
CA LYS A 898 -26.64 17.54 -18.06
C LYS A 898 -27.36 16.23 -18.43
N GLY A 899 -28.50 16.33 -19.12
CA GLY A 899 -29.43 15.20 -19.34
C GLY A 899 -28.82 13.89 -19.86
N GLU A 900 -27.95 13.94 -20.87
CA GLU A 900 -27.27 12.74 -21.39
C GLU A 900 -26.30 12.11 -20.38
N ASN A 901 -25.51 12.94 -19.67
CA ASN A 901 -24.66 12.48 -18.58
C ASN A 901 -25.49 11.87 -17.44
N LEU A 902 -26.64 12.47 -17.11
CA LEU A 902 -27.55 12.02 -16.06
C LEU A 902 -28.12 10.64 -16.37
N ALA A 903 -28.65 10.43 -17.59
CA ALA A 903 -29.20 9.15 -18.01
C ALA A 903 -28.14 8.03 -18.04
N ASN A 904 -26.97 8.31 -18.63
CA ASN A 904 -25.85 7.35 -18.67
C ASN A 904 -25.35 6.98 -17.27
N TRP A 905 -25.20 7.96 -16.38
CA TRP A 905 -24.80 7.75 -15.00
C TRP A 905 -25.82 6.94 -14.20
N GLN A 906 -27.12 7.27 -14.32
CA GLN A 906 -28.20 6.51 -13.66
C GLN A 906 -28.23 5.05 -14.14
N GLN A 907 -28.08 4.81 -15.45
CA GLN A 907 -28.06 3.47 -16.01
C GLN A 907 -26.88 2.62 -15.48
N GLU A 908 -25.68 3.17 -15.44
CA GLU A 908 -24.52 2.44 -14.90
C GLU A 908 -24.61 2.27 -13.38
N ALA A 909 -25.16 3.27 -12.66
CA ALA A 909 -25.35 3.17 -11.22
C ALA A 909 -26.32 2.04 -10.83
N GLU A 910 -27.40 1.87 -11.61
CA GLU A 910 -28.33 0.74 -11.50
C GLU A 910 -27.70 -0.60 -11.95
N SER A 911 -26.81 -0.59 -12.93
CA SER A 911 -26.05 -1.77 -13.37
C SER A 911 -25.13 -2.29 -12.27
N LEU A 912 -24.36 -1.39 -11.65
CA LEU A 912 -23.42 -1.69 -10.57
C LEU A 912 -24.12 -2.20 -9.30
N ASP A 913 -25.27 -1.61 -8.92
CA ASP A 913 -26.03 -2.08 -7.75
C ASP A 913 -26.44 -3.54 -7.90
N ARG A 914 -27.01 -3.91 -9.05
CA ARG A 914 -27.36 -5.30 -9.38
C ARG A 914 -26.16 -6.22 -9.42
N ALA A 915 -25.02 -5.76 -9.95
CA ALA A 915 -23.79 -6.56 -10.00
C ALA A 915 -23.24 -6.87 -8.59
N LEU A 916 -23.18 -5.87 -7.70
CA LEU A 916 -22.76 -6.05 -6.31
C LEU A 916 -23.75 -6.89 -5.50
N GLN A 917 -25.05 -6.70 -5.69
CA GLN A 917 -26.09 -7.54 -5.08
C GLN A 917 -25.96 -9.00 -5.52
N THR A 918 -25.74 -9.25 -6.81
CA THR A 918 -25.58 -10.60 -7.36
C THR A 918 -24.29 -11.26 -6.85
N LEU A 919 -23.18 -10.51 -6.75
CA LEU A 919 -21.93 -10.98 -6.16
C LEU A 919 -22.07 -11.31 -4.67
N ASN A 920 -22.79 -10.51 -3.89
CA ASN A 920 -23.04 -10.77 -2.47
C ASN A 920 -23.91 -12.02 -2.25
N LEU A 921 -24.99 -12.17 -3.02
CA LEU A 921 -25.87 -13.34 -2.94
C LEU A 921 -25.24 -14.62 -3.50
N GLN A 922 -24.38 -14.51 -4.52
CA GLN A 922 -23.73 -15.63 -5.19
C GLN A 922 -22.25 -15.31 -5.51
N PRO A 923 -21.31 -15.57 -4.58
CA PRO A 923 -19.88 -15.35 -4.78
C PRO A 923 -19.24 -16.31 -5.81
N THR A 924 -19.44 -16.04 -7.10
CA THR A 924 -18.86 -16.81 -8.22
C THR A 924 -17.83 -15.96 -8.99
N PRO A 925 -16.82 -16.57 -9.66
CA PRO A 925 -15.84 -15.81 -10.46
C PRO A 925 -16.47 -15.03 -11.61
N ALA A 926 -17.62 -15.50 -12.13
CA ALA A 926 -18.39 -14.79 -13.15
C ALA A 926 -19.03 -13.51 -12.57
N ASN A 927 -19.74 -13.64 -11.44
CA ASN A 927 -20.39 -12.50 -10.78
C ASN A 927 -19.35 -11.49 -10.27
N LEU A 928 -18.20 -11.97 -9.80
CA LEU A 928 -17.05 -11.16 -9.42
C LEU A 928 -16.52 -10.35 -10.61
N LYS A 929 -16.23 -11.01 -11.74
CA LYS A 929 -15.77 -10.34 -12.97
C LYS A 929 -16.78 -9.29 -13.46
N ILE A 930 -18.09 -9.56 -13.36
CA ILE A 930 -19.15 -8.60 -13.72
C ILE A 930 -19.13 -7.39 -12.77
N ALA A 931 -19.07 -7.61 -11.46
CA ALA A 931 -19.04 -6.53 -10.47
C ALA A 931 -17.78 -5.65 -10.59
N THR A 932 -16.60 -6.25 -10.75
CA THR A 932 -15.35 -5.50 -10.97
C THR A 932 -15.43 -4.66 -12.25
N LEU A 933 -15.89 -5.24 -13.37
CA LEU A 933 -16.02 -4.48 -14.63
C LEU A 933 -17.04 -3.32 -14.57
N SER A 934 -18.11 -3.43 -13.77
CA SER A 934 -19.02 -2.29 -13.52
C SER A 934 -18.45 -1.28 -12.51
N LEU A 935 -17.67 -1.72 -11.51
CA LEU A 935 -16.93 -0.80 -10.61
C LEU A 935 -15.93 0.03 -11.41
N ASP A 936 -15.09 -0.61 -12.23
CA ASP A 936 -14.09 0.03 -13.07
C ASP A 936 -14.73 1.06 -14.01
N ARG A 937 -15.84 0.68 -14.68
CA ARG A 937 -16.56 1.57 -15.61
C ARG A 937 -17.22 2.74 -14.89
N MET A 938 -17.78 2.52 -13.70
CA MET A 938 -18.38 3.58 -12.88
C MET A 938 -17.31 4.57 -12.42
N SER A 939 -16.22 4.10 -11.81
CA SER A 939 -15.10 4.91 -11.33
C SER A 939 -14.44 5.71 -12.47
N ALA A 940 -14.26 5.10 -13.65
CA ALA A 940 -13.65 5.74 -14.81
C ALA A 940 -14.55 6.78 -15.52
N ASN A 941 -15.86 6.78 -15.26
CA ASN A 941 -16.81 7.68 -15.94
C ASN A 941 -17.50 8.69 -15.03
N LEU A 942 -17.61 8.44 -13.72
CA LEU A 942 -18.23 9.37 -12.77
C LEU A 942 -17.63 10.80 -12.86
N PRO A 943 -16.30 11.01 -12.93
CA PRO A 943 -15.73 12.35 -13.10
C PRO A 943 -16.08 13.03 -14.44
N LYS A 944 -16.39 12.26 -15.48
CA LYS A 944 -16.77 12.76 -16.81
C LYS A 944 -18.25 13.21 -16.81
N TRP A 945 -19.12 12.43 -16.16
CA TRP A 945 -20.52 12.80 -16.01
C TRP A 945 -20.69 14.02 -15.08
N MET A 946 -19.91 14.05 -14.00
CA MET A 946 -19.88 15.09 -12.97
C MET A 946 -18.97 16.30 -13.31
N GLN A 947 -18.67 16.58 -14.59
CA GLN A 947 -17.74 17.65 -14.96
C GLN A 947 -18.09 19.04 -14.38
N LEU A 948 -19.38 19.42 -14.35
CA LEU A 948 -19.82 20.71 -13.81
C LEU A 948 -19.85 20.69 -12.27
N GLU A 949 -20.41 19.63 -11.70
CA GLU A 949 -20.35 19.34 -10.26
C GLU A 949 -18.91 19.34 -9.71
N ASN A 950 -17.92 18.90 -10.48
CA ASN A 950 -16.51 18.88 -10.10
C ASN A 950 -15.83 20.26 -10.19
N LEU A 951 -16.40 21.24 -10.90
CA LEU A 951 -15.93 22.62 -10.90
C LEU A 951 -16.43 23.37 -9.66
N GLU A 952 -17.72 23.22 -9.32
CA GLU A 952 -18.33 23.85 -8.15
C GLU A 952 -18.00 23.14 -6.82
N GLN A 953 -17.92 21.81 -6.85
CA GLN A 953 -17.81 20.92 -5.68
C GLN A 953 -16.77 19.80 -5.88
N PRO A 954 -15.49 20.13 -6.17
CA PRO A 954 -14.43 19.14 -6.42
C PRO A 954 -14.22 18.15 -5.27
N TYR A 955 -14.40 18.58 -4.01
CA TYR A 955 -14.24 17.69 -2.84
C TYR A 955 -15.31 16.58 -2.81
N ARG A 956 -16.57 16.92 -3.14
CA ARG A 956 -17.71 15.99 -3.18
C ARG A 956 -17.49 14.91 -4.24
N VAL A 957 -17.14 15.31 -5.46
CA VAL A 957 -16.87 14.37 -6.58
C VAL A 957 -15.65 13.50 -6.29
N THR A 958 -14.57 14.08 -5.75
CA THR A 958 -13.38 13.33 -5.30
C THR A 958 -13.75 12.29 -4.23
N THR A 959 -14.63 12.65 -3.29
CA THR A 959 -15.08 11.76 -2.22
C THR A 959 -15.89 10.58 -2.76
N TRP A 960 -16.74 10.78 -3.76
CA TRP A 960 -17.46 9.67 -4.40
C TRP A 960 -16.52 8.70 -5.13
N VAL A 961 -15.50 9.22 -5.84
CA VAL A 961 -14.45 8.39 -6.46
C VAL A 961 -13.68 7.61 -5.39
N ASN A 962 -13.34 8.26 -4.27
CA ASN A 962 -12.66 7.60 -3.14
C ASN A 962 -13.51 6.49 -2.51
N ARG A 963 -14.82 6.72 -2.34
CA ARG A 963 -15.77 5.73 -1.80
C ARG A 963 -15.97 4.55 -2.77
N LEU A 964 -15.97 4.79 -4.09
CA LEU A 964 -15.94 3.72 -5.10
C LEU A 964 -14.64 2.89 -5.04
N GLU A 965 -13.48 3.53 -4.89
CA GLU A 965 -12.21 2.81 -4.72
C GLU A 965 -12.16 2.04 -3.39
N ALA A 966 -12.77 2.54 -2.32
CA ALA A 966 -12.92 1.79 -1.06
C ALA A 966 -13.77 0.52 -1.24
N ILE A 967 -14.84 0.61 -2.06
CA ILE A 967 -15.69 -0.54 -2.42
C ILE A 967 -14.88 -1.54 -3.27
N ALA A 968 -14.12 -1.04 -4.26
CA ALA A 968 -13.24 -1.87 -5.09
C ALA A 968 -12.16 -2.58 -4.25
N ALA A 969 -11.52 -1.91 -3.30
CA ALA A 969 -10.55 -2.51 -2.38
C ALA A 969 -11.14 -3.67 -1.57
N ILE A 970 -12.38 -3.51 -1.07
CA ILE A 970 -13.10 -4.57 -0.35
C ILE A 970 -13.45 -5.74 -1.29
N VAL A 971 -13.81 -5.49 -2.55
CA VAL A 971 -14.03 -6.53 -3.56
C VAL A 971 -12.73 -7.27 -3.91
N ARG A 972 -11.60 -6.58 -4.11
CA ARG A 972 -10.27 -7.18 -4.35
C ARG A 972 -9.80 -8.04 -3.17
N TYR A 973 -10.06 -7.60 -1.93
CA TYR A 973 -9.82 -8.44 -0.74
C TYR A 973 -10.70 -9.71 -0.76
N GLY A 974 -11.99 -9.57 -1.09
CA GLY A 974 -12.91 -10.71 -1.22
C GLY A 974 -12.52 -11.70 -2.32
N GLU A 975 -12.02 -11.21 -3.46
CA GLU A 975 -11.45 -12.02 -4.55
C GLU A 975 -10.29 -12.89 -4.05
N ALA A 976 -9.30 -12.30 -3.37
CA ALA A 976 -8.17 -13.05 -2.84
C ALA A 976 -8.60 -14.15 -1.85
N LYS A 977 -9.66 -13.93 -1.05
CA LYS A 977 -10.24 -14.95 -0.18
C LYS A 977 -11.02 -16.04 -0.94
N MET A 978 -11.75 -15.68 -1.99
CA MET A 978 -12.39 -16.65 -2.90
C MET A 978 -11.39 -17.54 -3.63
N VAL A 979 -10.20 -17.02 -3.98
CA VAL A 979 -9.12 -17.78 -4.60
C VAL A 979 -8.43 -18.68 -3.57
N ALA A 980 -8.06 -18.15 -2.41
CA ALA A 980 -7.43 -18.93 -1.34
C ALA A 980 -8.31 -20.12 -0.88
N GLY A 981 -9.62 -19.90 -0.74
CA GLY A 981 -10.59 -20.94 -0.36
C GLY A 981 -10.83 -22.05 -1.39
N ARG A 982 -10.17 -22.00 -2.56
CA ARG A 982 -10.22 -23.06 -3.59
C ARG A 982 -8.99 -23.97 -3.61
N GLY A 983 -7.99 -23.69 -2.78
CA GLY A 983 -6.67 -24.35 -2.81
C GLY A 983 -6.68 -25.88 -2.62
N ASP A 984 -7.70 -26.43 -1.94
CA ASP A 984 -7.72 -27.84 -1.52
C ASP A 984 -8.34 -28.83 -2.55
N THR A 985 -8.59 -28.42 -3.80
CA THR A 985 -9.27 -29.29 -4.79
C THR A 985 -8.56 -29.54 -6.12
N ILE A 986 -7.41 -28.90 -6.41
CA ILE A 986 -6.60 -29.22 -7.60
C ILE A 986 -5.10 -29.22 -7.27
N GLY A 987 -4.51 -30.41 -7.13
CA GLY A 987 -3.07 -30.64 -7.34
C GLY A 987 -2.18 -30.86 -6.11
N GLY A 988 -2.01 -32.13 -5.71
CA GLY A 988 -0.84 -32.59 -4.94
C GLY A 988 -1.09 -32.85 -3.45
N ASN A 989 -1.18 -34.13 -3.06
CA ASN A 989 -1.19 -34.54 -1.65
C ASN A 989 0.21 -34.32 -1.03
N PRO A 990 0.39 -33.42 -0.05
CA PRO A 990 1.72 -33.00 0.43
C PRO A 990 2.48 -34.12 1.16
N ILE A 991 1.80 -35.19 1.60
CA ILE A 991 2.44 -36.34 2.27
C ILE A 991 3.27 -37.17 1.27
N VAL A 992 2.86 -37.21 -0.02
CA VAL A 992 3.54 -38.01 -1.05
C VAL A 992 4.90 -37.40 -1.40
N ASN A 993 4.97 -36.09 -1.64
CA ASN A 993 6.21 -35.41 -2.01
C ASN A 993 7.26 -35.41 -0.87
N MET A 994 6.82 -35.57 0.39
CA MET A 994 7.74 -35.72 1.52
C MET A 994 8.40 -37.11 1.54
N ALA A 995 7.68 -38.16 1.10
CA ALA A 995 8.20 -39.52 1.03
C ALA A 995 9.14 -39.76 -0.18
N GLU A 996 9.00 -39.01 -1.27
CA GLU A 996 9.94 -39.08 -2.40
C GLU A 996 11.27 -38.36 -2.14
N ASN A 997 11.26 -37.22 -1.44
CA ASN A 997 12.49 -36.50 -1.11
C ASN A 997 13.34 -37.26 -0.07
N ILE A 998 12.71 -37.91 0.92
CA ILE A 998 13.37 -38.80 1.90
C ILE A 998 13.89 -40.12 1.25
N ARG A 999 13.77 -40.27 -0.07
CA ARG A 999 14.39 -41.35 -0.87
C ARG A 999 15.42 -40.85 -1.90
N LYS A 1000 15.78 -39.57 -1.85
CA LYS A 1000 16.75 -38.92 -2.76
C LYS A 1000 17.90 -38.22 -2.03
N ASP A 1001 17.72 -37.90 -0.75
CA ASP A 1001 18.79 -37.77 0.25
C ASP A 1001 19.15 -39.14 0.84
#